data_AF-P34115-F1
#
_entry.id   AF-P34115-F1
#
_cell.length_a   1.000
_cell.length_b   1.000
_cell.length_c   1.000
_cell.angle_alpha   90.00
_cell.angle_beta   90.00
_cell.angle_gamma   90.00
#
_symmetry.space_group_name_H-M   'P 1'
#
loop_
_entity.id
_entity.type
_entity.pdbx_description
1 polymer ?
#
loop_
_entity_poly.entity_id
_entity_poly.type
_entity_poly.pdbx_seq_one_letter_code
_entity_poly.pdbx_strand_id
1 'polypeptide(L)'
;MKIILILSIFLICFLQLGQSVIDPSQNEVMSDLLFNLYGYDKSLDPCNNNYVECEYINTTSTIQTVKSLSLGAPLHQYVITQDLTPLQNLTSFEVNEKIYLTSSFFNYINKFSQLERIVTYSLNLTIPDDTIFPAIFETFTIYKPSVPLSKVIFESPIKNLYVDSPLTGYSIPTLVNVNPYLGNLQLPVTYYSGFPSNLSQAFPNLQYLAIYVNNDMNQNNYHNFSISNIGVFKNLKGLDIEFTDSDNPQEFSIHSFLSNVPIIDNLYIYGQGVTIDPSVGIIDLSYINPKTFLKIQIQQTSLLNNCKGIILKSPKKASFNSYYNTFSYECIDFSNIADFSDYYNDYEQYLPNIDNAPLLTGVDIYQSVVVGDIPESYCRINYLSLYYNQLNGTVPSCIQCLGGVKGGDIVLPNPFLNFNKTTEPYCPTFKIDENYTHLVATDGTEKLIITGTNLGWDGNDITPIIANSKLGITIPKGVGTNKSITVTFQNGEQRTFNYSYVPPFIKSYGFLELDGHKYFTINGTGFDFVDSNNITINDQQITFDNAMGGGDNDGLIIFPIDELPNFATESKFTVSALVGGQSSNEVTFYYFNSINITEEKLVLNNTGGSVDINGSFGTNNTSLVSVSINGTNCLVTSYTNSKLTITYPSNQVGDNYVLTLNVGGYAVNLVVEYIEGGETPTPSTTPSTTPSTTPSSTPTQSPDDDGSTSSTLSTSFYLITLLFLIQQFI
;
A
#
# COMPACT_ATOMS: atom_id res chain seq x y z
N MET A 1 -34.52 -20.53 -59.86
CA MET A 1 -35.39 -20.88 -58.71
C MET A 1 -34.64 -21.64 -57.61
N LYS A 2 -33.97 -22.78 -57.87
CA LYS A 2 -33.23 -23.54 -56.83
C LYS A 2 -32.09 -22.74 -56.15
N ILE A 3 -31.33 -21.95 -56.89
CA ILE A 3 -30.24 -21.12 -56.33
C ILE A 3 -30.77 -20.02 -55.38
N ILE A 4 -31.89 -19.38 -55.75
CA ILE A 4 -32.54 -18.37 -54.90
C ILE A 4 -33.02 -19.02 -53.60
N LEU A 5 -33.66 -20.19 -53.67
CA LEU A 5 -34.11 -20.91 -52.48
C LEU A 5 -32.94 -21.27 -51.54
N ILE A 6 -31.81 -21.73 -52.09
CA ILE A 6 -30.61 -22.06 -51.28
C ILE A 6 -30.02 -20.79 -50.65
N LEU A 7 -29.91 -19.68 -51.38
CA LEU A 7 -29.47 -18.39 -50.84
C LEU A 7 -30.43 -17.86 -49.78
N SER A 8 -31.74 -18.01 -49.95
CA SER A 8 -32.73 -17.64 -48.94
C SER A 8 -32.57 -18.48 -47.68
N ILE A 9 -32.37 -19.80 -47.80
CA ILE A 9 -32.13 -20.69 -46.66
C ILE A 9 -30.80 -20.32 -45.97
N PHE A 10 -29.74 -20.05 -46.74
CA PHE A 10 -28.45 -19.65 -46.19
C PHE A 10 -28.53 -18.30 -45.48
N LEU A 11 -29.23 -17.32 -46.05
CA LEU A 11 -29.45 -16.01 -45.45
C LEU A 11 -30.30 -16.12 -44.17
N ILE A 12 -31.36 -16.94 -44.18
CA ILE A 12 -32.17 -17.21 -42.98
C ILE A 12 -31.32 -17.90 -41.90
N CYS A 13 -30.51 -18.89 -42.27
CA CYS A 13 -29.60 -19.54 -41.33
C CYS A 13 -28.54 -18.57 -40.79
N PHE A 14 -27.95 -17.72 -41.64
CA PHE A 14 -26.95 -16.73 -41.20
C PHE A 14 -27.56 -15.64 -40.31
N LEU A 15 -28.76 -15.17 -40.64
CA LEU A 15 -29.50 -14.20 -39.82
C LEU A 15 -29.90 -14.81 -38.48
N GLN A 16 -30.22 -16.11 -38.43
CA GLN A 16 -30.52 -16.82 -37.18
C GLN A 16 -29.26 -17.16 -36.37
N LEU A 17 -28.12 -17.44 -37.02
CA LEU A 17 -26.86 -17.77 -36.35
C LEU A 17 -26.16 -16.54 -35.73
N GLY A 18 -26.52 -15.33 -36.14
CA GLY A 18 -25.91 -14.08 -35.65
C GLY A 18 -26.66 -13.38 -34.52
N GLN A 19 -27.87 -13.83 -34.16
CA GLN A 19 -28.64 -13.21 -33.07
C GLN A 19 -28.37 -13.96 -31.77
N SER A 20 -27.70 -13.28 -30.83
CA SER A 20 -27.63 -13.74 -29.46
C SER A 20 -29.04 -13.91 -28.92
N VAL A 21 -29.32 -15.06 -28.30
CA VAL A 21 -30.63 -15.35 -27.72
C VAL A 21 -30.45 -15.43 -26.22
N ILE A 22 -31.12 -14.56 -25.48
CA ILE A 22 -31.22 -14.70 -24.02
C ILE A 22 -31.86 -16.05 -23.68
N ASP A 23 -31.39 -16.71 -22.62
CA ASP A 23 -32.01 -17.94 -22.11
C ASP A 23 -33.55 -17.79 -22.04
N PRO A 24 -34.33 -18.67 -22.68
CA PRO A 24 -35.78 -18.49 -22.79
C PRO A 24 -36.50 -18.36 -21.44
N SER A 25 -36.02 -19.04 -20.40
CA SER A 25 -36.61 -18.98 -19.07
C SER A 25 -36.36 -17.64 -18.38
N GLN A 26 -35.21 -17.03 -18.64
CA GLN A 26 -34.88 -15.69 -18.14
C GLN A 26 -35.60 -14.61 -18.94
N ASN A 27 -35.72 -14.80 -20.26
CA ASN A 27 -36.45 -13.88 -21.14
C ASN A 27 -37.90 -13.71 -20.69
N GLU A 28 -38.61 -14.80 -20.40
CA GLU A 28 -40.00 -14.76 -19.93
C GLU A 28 -40.14 -13.96 -18.63
N VAL A 29 -39.32 -14.27 -17.62
CA VAL A 29 -39.34 -13.58 -16.31
C VAL A 29 -39.01 -12.10 -16.47
N MET A 30 -38.00 -11.76 -17.26
CA MET A 30 -37.55 -10.38 -17.44
C MET A 30 -38.53 -9.54 -18.27
N SER A 31 -39.06 -10.08 -19.37
CA SER A 31 -40.07 -9.38 -20.16
C SER A 31 -41.34 -9.12 -19.33
N ASP A 32 -41.75 -10.06 -18.50
CA ASP A 32 -42.87 -9.86 -17.58
C ASP A 32 -42.58 -8.79 -16.51
N LEU A 33 -41.39 -8.84 -15.90
CA LEU A 33 -40.98 -7.86 -14.89
C LEU A 33 -40.92 -6.44 -15.46
N LEU A 34 -40.26 -6.26 -16.60
CA LEU A 34 -40.10 -4.94 -17.25
C LEU A 34 -41.42 -4.40 -17.81
N PHE A 35 -42.29 -5.26 -18.36
CA PHE A 35 -43.62 -4.87 -18.77
C PHE A 35 -44.43 -4.33 -17.58
N ASN A 36 -44.40 -5.03 -16.44
CA ASN A 36 -45.17 -4.62 -15.27
C ASN A 36 -44.62 -3.36 -14.58
N LEU A 37 -43.30 -3.15 -14.59
CA LEU A 37 -42.65 -1.99 -13.97
C LEU A 37 -42.75 -0.72 -14.84
N TYR A 38 -42.48 -0.85 -16.13
CA TYR A 38 -42.23 0.29 -17.02
C TYR A 38 -43.11 0.30 -18.27
N GLY A 39 -43.96 -0.71 -18.48
CA GLY A 39 -44.75 -0.86 -19.70
C GLY A 39 -43.91 -1.25 -20.92
N TYR A 40 -42.72 -1.83 -20.71
CA TYR A 40 -41.84 -2.28 -21.79
C TYR A 40 -42.49 -3.41 -22.60
N ASP A 41 -42.44 -3.34 -23.93
CA ASP A 41 -43.06 -4.36 -24.79
C ASP A 41 -42.38 -5.73 -24.56
N LYS A 42 -43.18 -6.76 -24.27
CA LYS A 42 -42.69 -8.13 -23.98
C LYS A 42 -41.97 -8.79 -25.16
N SER A 43 -42.17 -8.29 -26.37
CA SER A 43 -41.50 -8.77 -27.59
C SER A 43 -40.08 -8.23 -27.77
N LEU A 44 -39.70 -7.20 -27.01
CA LEU A 44 -38.35 -6.65 -27.04
C LEU A 44 -37.42 -7.51 -26.18
N ASP A 45 -36.18 -7.62 -26.64
CA ASP A 45 -35.12 -8.28 -25.90
C ASP A 45 -34.83 -7.50 -24.58
N PRO A 46 -35.01 -8.12 -23.41
CA PRO A 46 -34.77 -7.47 -22.13
C PRO A 46 -33.32 -7.07 -21.94
N CYS A 47 -32.36 -7.60 -22.71
CA CYS A 47 -30.96 -7.18 -22.65
C CYS A 47 -30.68 -5.84 -23.35
N ASN A 48 -31.64 -5.29 -24.12
CA ASN A 48 -31.50 -4.04 -24.87
C ASN A 48 -32.09 -2.82 -24.11
N ASN A 49 -31.79 -2.69 -22.82
CA ASN A 49 -32.14 -1.50 -22.04
C ASN A 49 -31.12 -1.25 -20.91
N ASN A 50 -31.25 -0.10 -20.23
CA ASN A 50 -30.32 0.32 -19.18
C ASN A 50 -30.54 -0.36 -17.82
N TYR A 51 -31.54 -1.23 -17.69
CA TYR A 51 -31.90 -1.88 -16.42
C TYR A 51 -31.37 -3.30 -16.30
N VAL A 52 -31.06 -3.95 -17.41
CA VAL A 52 -30.66 -5.36 -17.48
C VAL A 52 -29.37 -5.47 -18.28
N GLU A 53 -28.33 -5.98 -17.64
CA GLU A 53 -27.08 -6.33 -18.31
C GLU A 53 -27.04 -7.84 -18.53
N CYS A 54 -26.75 -8.26 -19.75
CA CYS A 54 -26.65 -9.67 -20.11
C CYS A 54 -25.24 -9.99 -20.62
N GLU A 55 -24.74 -11.17 -20.25
CA GLU A 55 -23.47 -11.69 -20.72
C GLU A 55 -23.65 -13.09 -21.31
N TYR A 56 -22.77 -13.46 -22.23
CA TYR A 56 -22.70 -14.83 -22.72
C TYR A 56 -22.24 -15.77 -21.61
N ILE A 57 -22.86 -16.95 -21.51
CA ILE A 57 -22.51 -17.98 -20.51
C ILE A 57 -21.01 -18.32 -20.56
N ASN A 58 -20.43 -18.32 -21.76
CA ASN A 58 -18.99 -18.43 -22.01
C ASN A 58 -18.66 -17.81 -23.37
N THR A 59 -17.36 -17.63 -23.66
CA THR A 59 -16.86 -16.99 -24.90
C THR A 59 -17.26 -17.69 -26.19
N THR A 60 -17.76 -18.93 -26.12
CA THR A 60 -18.21 -19.72 -27.28
C THR A 60 -19.74 -19.86 -27.36
N SER A 61 -20.47 -19.34 -26.37
CA SER A 61 -21.92 -19.47 -26.27
C SER A 61 -22.63 -18.47 -27.17
N THR A 62 -23.71 -18.90 -27.84
CA THR A 62 -24.67 -17.99 -28.48
C THR A 62 -25.81 -17.59 -27.54
N ILE A 63 -25.84 -18.16 -26.34
CA ILE A 63 -26.85 -17.91 -25.31
C ILE A 63 -26.31 -16.90 -24.31
N GLN A 64 -27.12 -15.86 -24.06
CA GLN A 64 -26.88 -14.85 -23.04
C GLN A 64 -27.72 -15.13 -21.80
N THR A 65 -27.24 -14.69 -20.64
CA THR A 65 -27.96 -14.73 -19.37
C THR A 65 -27.85 -13.38 -18.68
N VAL A 66 -28.88 -13.05 -17.91
CA VAL A 66 -28.91 -11.84 -17.08
C VAL A 66 -27.81 -11.91 -16.03
N LYS A 67 -26.90 -10.94 -16.11
CA LYS A 67 -25.74 -10.79 -15.22
C LYS A 67 -26.01 -9.77 -14.13
N SER A 68 -26.61 -8.63 -14.47
CA SER A 68 -26.89 -7.55 -13.52
C SER A 68 -28.29 -6.98 -13.75
N LEU A 69 -28.96 -6.61 -12.66
CA LEU A 69 -30.24 -5.93 -12.66
C LEU A 69 -30.15 -4.64 -11.85
N SER A 70 -30.41 -3.50 -12.47
CA SER A 70 -30.54 -2.19 -11.82
C SER A 70 -31.87 -1.56 -12.19
N LEU A 71 -32.88 -1.79 -11.35
CA LEU A 71 -34.25 -1.37 -11.59
C LEU A 71 -34.46 0.06 -11.07
N GLY A 72 -34.44 1.03 -11.98
CA GLY A 72 -34.70 2.44 -11.68
C GLY A 72 -36.12 2.73 -11.19
N ALA A 73 -36.40 3.98 -10.81
CA ALA A 73 -37.69 4.36 -10.22
C ALA A 73 -38.88 4.19 -11.19
N PRO A 74 -39.87 3.31 -10.90
CA PRO A 74 -41.11 3.25 -11.66
C PRO A 74 -42.04 4.44 -11.35
N LEU A 75 -43.08 4.62 -12.18
CA LEU A 75 -44.10 5.66 -11.97
C LEU A 75 -44.90 5.45 -10.68
N HIS A 76 -45.22 4.19 -10.37
CA HIS A 76 -45.98 3.78 -9.21
C HIS A 76 -45.19 2.81 -8.34
N GLN A 77 -45.56 2.68 -7.07
CA GLN A 77 -45.02 1.64 -6.21
C GLN A 77 -45.28 0.26 -6.82
N TYR A 78 -44.28 -0.61 -6.75
CA TYR A 78 -44.33 -1.94 -7.31
C TYR A 78 -43.78 -2.96 -6.32
N VAL A 79 -44.42 -4.12 -6.23
CA VAL A 79 -43.97 -5.24 -5.40
C VAL A 79 -43.59 -6.39 -6.33
N ILE A 80 -42.33 -6.80 -6.30
CA ILE A 80 -41.84 -7.92 -7.12
C ILE A 80 -42.44 -9.22 -6.59
N THR A 81 -43.34 -9.80 -7.36
CA THR A 81 -44.03 -11.07 -7.06
C THR A 81 -43.61 -12.20 -8.00
N GLN A 82 -42.86 -11.88 -9.05
CA GLN A 82 -42.29 -12.84 -10.00
C GLN A 82 -41.26 -13.74 -9.30
N ASP A 83 -41.21 -15.01 -9.70
CA ASP A 83 -40.14 -15.91 -9.33
C ASP A 83 -38.88 -15.58 -10.14
N LEU A 84 -37.89 -14.97 -9.48
CA LEU A 84 -36.62 -14.58 -10.09
C LEU A 84 -35.59 -15.72 -10.11
N THR A 85 -35.92 -16.92 -9.61
CA THR A 85 -34.98 -18.05 -9.53
C THR A 85 -34.43 -18.58 -10.85
N PRO A 86 -35.05 -18.34 -12.04
CA PRO A 86 -34.40 -18.61 -13.31
C PRO A 86 -33.12 -17.79 -13.57
N LEU A 87 -32.93 -16.66 -12.88
CA LEU A 87 -31.77 -15.77 -13.04
C LEU A 87 -30.53 -16.27 -12.27
N GLN A 88 -30.14 -17.53 -12.49
CA GLN A 88 -29.08 -18.21 -11.70
C GLN A 88 -27.69 -17.57 -11.81
N ASN A 89 -27.44 -16.81 -12.87
CA ASN A 89 -26.17 -16.13 -13.18
C ASN A 89 -26.14 -14.66 -12.74
N LEU A 90 -27.19 -14.19 -12.07
CA LEU A 90 -27.28 -12.82 -11.56
C LEU A 90 -26.20 -12.58 -10.50
N THR A 91 -25.32 -11.60 -10.71
CA THR A 91 -24.26 -11.20 -9.77
C THR A 91 -24.58 -9.96 -8.96
N SER A 92 -25.35 -9.02 -9.53
CA SER A 92 -25.74 -7.77 -8.87
C SER A 92 -27.23 -7.50 -9.05
N PHE A 93 -27.90 -7.14 -7.96
CA PHE A 93 -29.31 -6.79 -7.97
C PHE A 93 -29.60 -5.50 -7.20
N GLU A 94 -30.10 -4.49 -7.90
CA GLU A 94 -30.37 -3.16 -7.36
C GLU A 94 -31.83 -2.76 -7.63
N VAL A 95 -32.54 -2.33 -6.58
CA VAL A 95 -33.95 -1.94 -6.65
C VAL A 95 -34.19 -0.57 -6.02
N ASN A 96 -34.81 0.33 -6.77
CA ASN A 96 -35.12 1.71 -6.35
C ASN A 96 -36.20 1.78 -5.24
N GLU A 97 -36.37 2.95 -4.59
CA GLU A 97 -37.18 3.15 -3.38
C GLU A 97 -38.69 2.85 -3.54
N LYS A 98 -39.19 2.80 -4.78
CA LYS A 98 -40.57 2.44 -5.11
C LYS A 98 -40.75 0.97 -5.48
N ILE A 99 -39.69 0.17 -5.50
CA ILE A 99 -39.72 -1.25 -5.81
C ILE A 99 -39.44 -2.03 -4.53
N TYR A 100 -40.39 -2.87 -4.13
CA TYR A 100 -40.30 -3.66 -2.92
C TYR A 100 -40.09 -5.13 -3.25
N LEU A 101 -39.17 -5.77 -2.54
CA LEU A 101 -39.00 -7.22 -2.55
C LEU A 101 -40.09 -7.87 -1.68
N THR A 102 -40.27 -9.18 -1.82
CA THR A 102 -41.19 -9.97 -0.99
C THR A 102 -40.41 -11.02 -0.21
N SER A 103 -41.00 -11.59 0.85
CA SER A 103 -40.38 -12.70 1.59
C SER A 103 -40.07 -13.89 0.68
N SER A 104 -40.85 -14.10 -0.39
CA SER A 104 -40.59 -15.13 -1.39
C SER A 104 -39.22 -14.99 -2.06
N PHE A 105 -38.78 -13.76 -2.35
CA PHE A 105 -37.43 -13.53 -2.90
C PHE A 105 -36.36 -14.04 -1.94
N PHE A 106 -36.45 -13.66 -0.66
CA PHE A 106 -35.48 -14.08 0.36
C PHE A 106 -35.54 -15.59 0.65
N ASN A 107 -36.72 -16.21 0.62
CA ASN A 107 -36.87 -17.66 0.76
C ASN A 107 -36.14 -18.46 -0.34
N TYR A 108 -35.88 -17.83 -1.48
CA TYR A 108 -35.21 -18.45 -2.62
C TYR A 108 -33.87 -17.81 -2.97
N ILE A 109 -33.36 -16.90 -2.14
CA ILE A 109 -32.12 -16.18 -2.42
C ILE A 109 -30.91 -17.12 -2.51
N ASN A 110 -30.94 -18.26 -1.84
CA ASN A 110 -29.92 -19.31 -1.94
C ASN A 110 -29.80 -19.94 -3.34
N LYS A 111 -30.82 -19.81 -4.20
CA LYS A 111 -30.79 -20.35 -5.56
C LYS A 111 -29.96 -19.50 -6.52
N PHE A 112 -29.62 -18.27 -6.16
CA PHE A 112 -28.78 -17.39 -6.98
C PHE A 112 -27.30 -17.69 -6.73
N SER A 113 -26.79 -18.72 -7.40
CA SER A 113 -25.43 -19.24 -7.16
C SER A 113 -24.30 -18.26 -7.44
N GLN A 114 -24.59 -17.20 -8.23
CA GLN A 114 -23.63 -16.17 -8.65
C GLN A 114 -23.87 -14.81 -7.96
N LEU A 115 -24.85 -14.67 -7.06
CA LEU A 115 -25.22 -13.36 -6.50
C LEU A 115 -24.23 -12.88 -5.44
N GLU A 116 -23.56 -11.77 -5.75
CA GLU A 116 -22.49 -11.15 -4.94
C GLU A 116 -22.95 -9.85 -4.27
N ARG A 117 -23.87 -9.10 -4.90
CA ARG A 117 -24.29 -7.76 -4.45
C ARG A 117 -25.80 -7.55 -4.51
N ILE A 118 -26.37 -6.98 -3.44
CA ILE A 118 -27.75 -6.48 -3.42
C ILE A 118 -27.76 -5.03 -2.93
N VAL A 119 -28.55 -4.18 -3.59
CA VAL A 119 -28.86 -2.82 -3.14
C VAL A 119 -30.37 -2.63 -3.12
N THR A 120 -30.91 -2.27 -1.97
CA THR A 120 -32.33 -1.92 -1.81
C THR A 120 -32.43 -0.48 -1.36
N TYR A 121 -33.10 0.38 -2.13
CA TYR A 121 -33.33 1.76 -1.73
C TYR A 121 -34.48 1.93 -0.72
N SER A 122 -35.23 0.86 -0.45
CA SER A 122 -36.18 0.75 0.65
C SER A 122 -36.31 -0.72 1.06
N LEU A 123 -36.39 -0.98 2.37
CA LEU A 123 -36.69 -2.30 2.93
C LEU A 123 -37.83 -2.21 3.94
N ASN A 124 -38.98 -2.77 3.58
CA ASN A 124 -40.23 -2.72 4.35
C ASN A 124 -40.75 -4.10 4.80
N LEU A 125 -39.89 -5.12 4.72
CA LEU A 125 -40.16 -6.46 5.23
C LEU A 125 -39.00 -6.95 6.08
N THR A 126 -39.31 -7.69 7.15
CA THR A 126 -38.29 -8.40 7.93
C THR A 126 -37.91 -9.67 7.17
N ILE A 127 -36.62 -9.78 6.81
CA ILE A 127 -36.06 -10.98 6.18
C ILE A 127 -36.24 -12.16 7.17
N PRO A 128 -36.77 -13.32 6.74
CA PRO A 128 -36.93 -14.47 7.63
C PRO A 128 -35.58 -14.90 8.24
N ASP A 129 -35.55 -15.20 9.54
CA ASP A 129 -34.32 -15.59 10.25
C ASP A 129 -33.71 -16.92 9.78
N ASP A 130 -34.47 -17.73 9.03
CA ASP A 130 -34.04 -18.97 8.39
C ASP A 130 -33.58 -18.77 6.93
N THR A 131 -33.48 -17.52 6.45
CA THR A 131 -32.97 -17.21 5.13
C THR A 131 -31.52 -17.66 4.98
N ILE A 132 -31.23 -18.46 3.95
CA ILE A 132 -29.86 -18.88 3.62
C ILE A 132 -29.35 -18.00 2.48
N PHE A 133 -28.37 -17.14 2.75
CA PHE A 133 -27.71 -16.36 1.70
C PHE A 133 -26.72 -17.23 0.90
N PRO A 134 -26.51 -16.95 -0.40
CA PRO A 134 -25.46 -17.59 -1.19
C PRO A 134 -24.07 -17.46 -0.55
N ALA A 135 -23.24 -18.49 -0.67
CA ALA A 135 -21.92 -18.53 -0.03
C ALA A 135 -20.96 -17.42 -0.52
N ILE A 136 -21.15 -16.94 -1.74
CA ILE A 136 -20.36 -15.87 -2.37
C ILE A 136 -21.00 -14.49 -2.20
N PHE A 137 -22.10 -14.37 -1.46
CA PHE A 137 -22.80 -13.09 -1.29
C PHE A 137 -21.96 -12.15 -0.41
N GLU A 138 -21.39 -11.10 -1.00
CA GLU A 138 -20.38 -10.27 -0.35
C GLU A 138 -20.90 -8.91 0.14
N THR A 139 -21.81 -8.27 -0.60
CA THR A 139 -22.22 -6.88 -0.34
C THR A 139 -23.72 -6.71 -0.28
N PHE A 140 -24.20 -6.10 0.82
CA PHE A 140 -25.60 -5.73 0.96
C PHE A 140 -25.74 -4.27 1.40
N THR A 141 -26.36 -3.46 0.55
CA THR A 141 -26.71 -2.07 0.85
C THR A 141 -28.22 -1.92 1.04
N ILE A 142 -28.62 -1.32 2.16
CA ILE A 142 -30.02 -1.12 2.55
C ILE A 142 -30.22 0.36 2.90
N TYR A 143 -30.84 1.11 1.99
CA TYR A 143 -31.34 2.45 2.31
C TYR A 143 -32.76 2.38 2.85
N LYS A 144 -33.09 3.31 3.75
CA LYS A 144 -34.44 3.50 4.30
C LYS A 144 -35.10 2.20 4.81
N PRO A 145 -34.43 1.39 5.65
CA PRO A 145 -35.10 0.30 6.34
C PRO A 145 -36.20 0.85 7.25
N SER A 146 -37.38 0.23 7.22
CA SER A 146 -38.56 0.62 8.03
C SER A 146 -39.05 -0.52 8.94
N VAL A 147 -38.23 -1.55 9.09
CA VAL A 147 -38.49 -2.79 9.82
C VAL A 147 -37.23 -3.23 10.56
N PRO A 148 -37.34 -4.07 11.60
CA PRO A 148 -36.18 -4.69 12.23
C PRO A 148 -35.34 -5.45 11.20
N LEU A 149 -34.02 -5.24 11.23
CA LEU A 149 -33.10 -6.05 10.44
C LEU A 149 -33.01 -7.45 11.03
N SER A 150 -32.99 -8.46 10.17
CA SER A 150 -32.83 -9.84 10.64
C SER A 150 -31.39 -10.10 11.09
N LYS A 151 -31.24 -10.91 12.15
CA LYS A 151 -29.93 -11.36 12.62
C LYS A 151 -29.16 -12.11 11.53
N VAL A 152 -29.86 -12.77 10.60
CA VAL A 152 -29.23 -13.59 9.57
C VAL A 152 -28.38 -12.77 8.60
N ILE A 153 -28.68 -11.47 8.42
CA ILE A 153 -27.84 -10.55 7.66
C ILE A 153 -26.46 -10.46 8.31
N PHE A 154 -26.42 -10.33 9.64
CA PHE A 154 -25.20 -10.19 10.42
C PHE A 154 -24.46 -11.51 10.64
N GLU A 155 -25.12 -12.65 10.45
CA GLU A 155 -24.55 -14.01 10.60
C GLU A 155 -24.16 -14.66 9.26
N SER A 156 -24.40 -13.95 8.15
CA SER A 156 -24.17 -14.41 6.78
C SER A 156 -22.70 -14.27 6.33
N PRO A 157 -22.33 -14.81 5.15
CA PRO A 157 -21.01 -14.58 4.54
C PRO A 157 -20.75 -13.15 4.03
N ILE A 158 -21.66 -12.20 4.26
CA ILE A 158 -21.51 -10.80 3.82
C ILE A 158 -20.22 -10.20 4.40
N LYS A 159 -19.43 -9.58 3.52
CA LYS A 159 -18.20 -8.84 3.84
C LYS A 159 -18.44 -7.36 4.02
N ASN A 160 -19.40 -6.79 3.29
CA ASN A 160 -19.72 -5.36 3.26
C ASN A 160 -21.21 -5.16 3.53
N LEU A 161 -21.55 -4.58 4.68
CA LEU A 161 -22.93 -4.25 5.03
C LEU A 161 -23.08 -2.74 5.20
N TYR A 162 -23.96 -2.16 4.40
CA TYR A 162 -24.21 -0.73 4.38
C TYR A 162 -25.67 -0.45 4.69
N VAL A 163 -25.95 0.21 5.80
CA VAL A 163 -27.31 0.59 6.18
C VAL A 163 -27.36 2.10 6.33
N ASP A 164 -28.37 2.74 5.76
CA ASP A 164 -28.45 4.20 5.73
C ASP A 164 -29.90 4.71 5.85
N SER A 165 -30.05 5.89 6.45
CA SER A 165 -31.28 6.69 6.48
C SER A 165 -32.51 5.94 7.01
N PRO A 166 -32.45 5.33 8.21
CA PRO A 166 -33.51 4.47 8.71
C PRO A 166 -34.80 5.24 8.94
N LEU A 167 -35.92 4.56 8.71
CA LEU A 167 -37.26 5.05 9.02
C LEU A 167 -37.76 4.44 10.33
N THR A 168 -38.86 4.99 10.86
CA THR A 168 -39.54 4.41 12.02
C THR A 168 -39.86 2.93 11.80
N GLY A 169 -39.53 2.09 12.78
CA GLY A 169 -39.67 0.63 12.71
C GLY A 169 -38.33 -0.10 12.51
N TYR A 170 -37.29 0.60 12.06
CA TYR A 170 -35.92 0.09 12.04
C TYR A 170 -35.41 -0.26 13.45
N SER A 171 -34.74 -1.41 13.57
CA SER A 171 -33.92 -1.76 14.73
C SER A 171 -32.82 -2.75 14.34
N ILE A 172 -31.69 -2.68 15.04
CA ILE A 172 -30.60 -3.65 14.92
C ILE A 172 -30.87 -4.83 15.87
N PRO A 173 -30.76 -6.09 15.41
CA PRO A 173 -31.00 -7.24 16.26
C PRO A 173 -29.90 -7.40 17.32
N THR A 174 -30.17 -8.17 18.37
CA THR A 174 -29.14 -8.58 19.32
C THR A 174 -28.14 -9.52 18.61
N LEU A 175 -26.87 -9.14 18.61
CA LEU A 175 -25.79 -9.90 17.99
C LEU A 175 -25.25 -10.94 18.98
N VAL A 176 -25.57 -12.21 18.76
CA VAL A 176 -25.16 -13.33 19.63
C VAL A 176 -24.04 -14.17 19.00
N ASN A 177 -24.08 -14.31 17.68
CA ASN A 177 -23.13 -15.12 16.93
C ASN A 177 -21.98 -14.28 16.35
N VAL A 178 -20.84 -14.92 16.18
CA VAL A 178 -19.64 -14.31 15.56
C VAL A 178 -19.72 -14.47 14.06
N ASN A 179 -19.57 -13.36 13.32
CA ASN A 179 -19.36 -13.35 11.88
C ASN A 179 -17.90 -12.97 11.57
N PRO A 180 -17.08 -13.93 11.09
CA PRO A 180 -15.68 -13.68 10.77
C PRO A 180 -15.48 -13.04 9.38
N TYR A 181 -16.54 -12.86 8.58
CA TYR A 181 -16.43 -12.38 7.20
C TYR A 181 -16.58 -10.87 7.07
N LEU A 182 -17.39 -10.25 7.93
CA LEU A 182 -17.71 -8.83 7.85
C LEU A 182 -16.45 -7.96 8.06
N GLY A 183 -16.03 -7.27 7.01
CA GLY A 183 -14.88 -6.37 6.97
C GLY A 183 -15.25 -4.90 6.94
N ASN A 184 -16.39 -4.54 6.35
CA ASN A 184 -16.88 -3.16 6.27
C ASN A 184 -18.33 -3.10 6.78
N LEU A 185 -18.59 -2.21 7.73
CA LEU A 185 -19.91 -2.04 8.34
C LEU A 185 -20.25 -0.56 8.41
N GLN A 186 -21.40 -0.19 7.86
CA GLN A 186 -21.98 1.13 8.06
C GLN A 186 -23.38 0.98 8.68
N LEU A 187 -23.61 1.63 9.81
CA LEU A 187 -24.86 1.51 10.57
C LEU A 187 -25.39 2.86 11.03
N PRO A 188 -26.69 3.10 10.88
CA PRO A 188 -27.34 4.22 11.51
C PRO A 188 -27.75 3.87 12.95
N VAL A 189 -27.62 4.83 13.84
CA VAL A 189 -27.90 4.74 15.27
C VAL A 189 -28.88 5.84 15.62
N THR A 190 -29.97 5.48 16.29
CA THR A 190 -31.04 6.42 16.64
C THR A 190 -31.50 6.18 18.06
N TYR A 191 -32.31 7.08 18.61
CA TYR A 191 -32.89 6.88 19.94
C TYR A 191 -33.79 5.63 20.03
N TYR A 192 -34.42 5.20 18.93
CA TYR A 192 -35.26 4.00 18.89
C TYR A 192 -34.52 2.73 18.45
N SER A 193 -33.29 2.88 17.94
CA SER A 193 -32.39 1.77 17.62
C SER A 193 -30.98 2.14 18.08
N GLY A 194 -30.70 1.85 19.35
CA GLY A 194 -29.40 2.13 19.98
C GLY A 194 -28.24 1.36 19.36
N PHE A 195 -27.04 1.63 19.85
CA PHE A 195 -25.82 0.99 19.36
C PHE A 195 -25.73 -0.48 19.80
N PRO A 196 -25.38 -1.43 18.92
CA PRO A 196 -25.27 -2.84 19.31
C PRO A 196 -24.13 -3.02 20.31
N SER A 197 -24.43 -3.62 21.46
CA SER A 197 -23.38 -4.08 22.38
C SER A 197 -22.59 -5.22 21.73
N ASN A 198 -21.28 -5.27 21.97
CA ASN A 198 -20.37 -6.36 21.55
C ASN A 198 -20.02 -6.41 20.05
N LEU A 199 -20.07 -5.31 19.30
CA LEU A 199 -19.67 -5.29 17.88
C LEU A 199 -18.28 -5.92 17.63
N SER A 200 -17.29 -5.60 18.45
CA SER A 200 -15.93 -6.17 18.29
C SER A 200 -15.86 -7.68 18.49
N GLN A 201 -16.76 -8.25 19.30
CA GLN A 201 -16.85 -9.71 19.50
C GLN A 201 -17.61 -10.36 18.37
N ALA A 202 -18.69 -9.72 17.91
CA ALA A 202 -19.48 -10.19 16.79
C ALA A 202 -18.69 -10.15 15.48
N PHE A 203 -17.83 -9.15 15.27
CA PHE A 203 -17.12 -8.89 14.02
C PHE A 203 -15.60 -8.78 14.25
N PRO A 204 -14.90 -9.88 14.59
CA PRO A 204 -13.48 -9.86 14.96
C PRO A 204 -12.56 -9.39 13.82
N ASN A 205 -13.01 -9.50 12.56
CA ASN A 205 -12.25 -9.13 11.36
C ASN A 205 -12.68 -7.79 10.75
N LEU A 206 -13.50 -7.01 11.46
CA LEU A 206 -13.95 -5.71 10.99
C LEU A 206 -12.75 -4.76 10.78
N GLN A 207 -12.63 -4.20 9.58
CA GLN A 207 -11.58 -3.28 9.18
C GLN A 207 -12.08 -1.85 9.05
N TYR A 208 -13.35 -1.62 8.75
CA TYR A 208 -13.91 -0.28 8.63
C TYR A 208 -15.31 -0.23 9.24
N LEU A 209 -15.56 0.80 10.05
CA LEU A 209 -16.82 1.05 10.72
C LEU A 209 -17.24 2.49 10.49
N ALA A 210 -18.40 2.72 9.86
CA ALA A 210 -19.05 4.02 9.85
C ALA A 210 -20.33 4.01 10.68
N ILE A 211 -20.56 5.07 11.44
CA ILE A 211 -21.69 5.20 12.35
C ILE A 211 -22.41 6.52 12.05
N TYR A 212 -23.65 6.43 11.58
CA TYR A 212 -24.51 7.59 11.34
C TYR A 212 -25.43 7.80 12.54
N VAL A 213 -25.11 8.77 13.41
CA VAL A 213 -25.82 9.00 14.65
C VAL A 213 -26.88 10.08 14.46
N ASN A 214 -28.14 9.68 14.57
CA ASN A 214 -29.26 10.61 14.72
C ASN A 214 -29.42 11.03 16.18
N ASN A 215 -28.76 12.13 16.54
CA ASN A 215 -28.72 12.70 17.88
C ASN A 215 -29.56 13.98 18.04
N ASP A 216 -30.46 14.30 17.10
CA ASP A 216 -31.31 15.49 17.17
C ASP A 216 -32.40 15.35 18.26
N MET A 217 -32.20 16.02 19.40
CA MET A 217 -33.13 15.95 20.53
C MET A 217 -34.47 16.67 20.27
N ASN A 218 -34.60 17.41 19.18
CA ASN A 218 -35.86 18.06 18.80
C ASN A 218 -36.85 17.10 18.12
N GLN A 219 -36.44 15.87 17.80
CA GLN A 219 -37.33 14.89 17.19
C GLN A 219 -38.45 14.47 18.13
N ASN A 220 -39.65 14.28 17.57
CA ASN A 220 -40.81 13.82 18.33
C ASN A 220 -40.50 12.48 19.02
N ASN A 221 -40.77 12.40 20.33
CA ASN A 221 -40.52 11.25 21.19
C ASN A 221 -39.04 10.88 21.38
N TYR A 222 -38.12 11.81 21.13
CA TYR A 222 -36.71 11.61 21.44
C TYR A 222 -36.51 11.28 22.92
N HIS A 223 -35.61 10.35 23.19
CA HIS A 223 -35.09 10.07 24.52
C HIS A 223 -33.60 9.78 24.42
N ASN A 224 -32.85 10.13 25.47
CA ASN A 224 -31.41 9.96 25.44
C ASN A 224 -31.03 8.48 25.34
N PHE A 225 -30.00 8.18 24.55
CA PHE A 225 -29.44 6.84 24.37
C PHE A 225 -27.91 6.84 24.60
N SER A 226 -27.26 5.68 24.59
CA SER A 226 -25.82 5.54 24.88
C SER A 226 -25.08 4.73 23.81
N ILE A 227 -23.79 5.02 23.60
CA ILE A 227 -22.88 4.34 22.64
C ILE A 227 -21.78 3.53 23.39
N SER A 228 -21.95 3.24 24.68
CA SER A 228 -20.84 3.05 25.63
C SER A 228 -20.17 1.66 25.70
N ASN A 229 -20.38 0.73 24.78
CA ASN A 229 -19.62 -0.55 24.80
C ASN A 229 -19.52 -1.25 23.44
N ILE A 230 -18.45 -0.94 22.71
CA ILE A 230 -18.14 -1.59 21.42
C ILE A 230 -17.17 -2.78 21.57
N GLY A 231 -16.49 -2.88 22.72
CA GLY A 231 -15.37 -3.81 22.98
C GLY A 231 -14.13 -3.52 22.12
N VAL A 232 -13.07 -4.33 22.24
CA VAL A 232 -11.76 -4.03 21.63
C VAL A 232 -11.68 -4.49 20.17
N PHE A 233 -11.52 -3.55 19.24
CA PHE A 233 -11.33 -3.85 17.82
C PHE A 233 -9.86 -4.07 17.46
N LYS A 234 -9.46 -5.32 17.24
CA LYS A 234 -8.05 -5.67 16.92
C LYS A 234 -7.63 -5.32 15.48
N ASN A 235 -8.60 -5.19 14.57
CA ASN A 235 -8.34 -5.11 13.12
C ASN A 235 -8.92 -3.86 12.47
N LEU A 236 -9.55 -2.96 13.24
CA LEU A 236 -10.16 -1.75 12.71
C LEU A 236 -9.06 -0.83 12.15
N LYS A 237 -9.21 -0.39 10.91
CA LYS A 237 -8.30 0.53 10.23
C LYS A 237 -8.97 1.88 9.97
N GLY A 238 -10.29 1.92 9.84
CA GLY A 238 -11.04 3.16 9.66
C GLY A 238 -12.26 3.23 10.56
N LEU A 239 -12.49 4.41 11.13
CA LEU A 239 -13.64 4.73 11.94
C LEU A 239 -14.21 6.09 11.51
N ASP A 240 -15.45 6.08 11.09
CA ASP A 240 -16.18 7.28 10.70
C ASP A 240 -17.39 7.43 11.63
N ILE A 241 -17.53 8.59 12.26
CA ILE A 241 -18.68 8.91 13.13
C ILE A 241 -19.30 10.20 12.64
N GLU A 242 -20.51 10.10 12.13
CA GLU A 242 -21.22 11.22 11.54
C GLU A 242 -22.49 11.51 12.35
N PHE A 243 -22.56 12.68 12.95
CA PHE A 243 -23.74 13.15 13.67
C PHE A 243 -24.67 13.91 12.75
N THR A 244 -25.96 13.84 13.02
CA THR A 244 -26.95 14.66 12.31
C THR A 244 -26.81 16.11 12.74
N ASP A 245 -26.73 17.02 11.78
CA ASP A 245 -26.77 18.46 12.05
C ASP A 245 -28.06 18.84 12.79
N SER A 246 -27.93 19.35 14.01
CA SER A 246 -29.06 19.78 14.86
C SER A 246 -28.66 20.96 15.73
N ASP A 247 -29.63 21.84 16.01
CA ASP A 247 -29.51 22.94 16.98
C ASP A 247 -29.51 22.44 18.44
N ASN A 248 -29.94 21.21 18.68
CA ASN A 248 -30.04 20.60 20.01
C ASN A 248 -29.54 19.15 20.00
N PRO A 249 -28.23 18.92 19.73
CA PRO A 249 -27.67 17.59 19.62
C PRO A 249 -27.46 16.96 21.00
N GLN A 250 -27.72 15.66 21.13
CA GLN A 250 -27.18 14.88 22.25
C GLN A 250 -25.68 14.68 22.03
N GLU A 251 -24.87 14.96 23.05
CA GLU A 251 -23.42 14.78 23.03
C GLU A 251 -22.98 13.47 23.70
N PHE A 252 -21.90 12.88 23.17
CA PHE A 252 -21.32 11.60 23.60
C PHE A 252 -19.82 11.75 23.87
N SER A 253 -19.32 11.13 24.94
CA SER A 253 -17.88 11.12 25.23
C SER A 253 -17.13 10.17 24.29
N ILE A 254 -16.25 10.72 23.45
CA ILE A 254 -15.50 9.96 22.45
C ILE A 254 -14.42 9.06 23.07
N HIS A 255 -13.95 9.39 24.28
CA HIS A 255 -12.84 8.69 24.93
C HIS A 255 -13.14 7.20 25.16
N SER A 256 -14.39 6.89 25.53
CA SER A 256 -14.85 5.51 25.73
C SER A 256 -14.80 4.67 24.45
N PHE A 257 -14.93 5.30 23.28
CA PHE A 257 -14.89 4.65 21.99
C PHE A 257 -13.44 4.38 21.57
N LEU A 258 -12.60 5.43 21.58
CA LEU A 258 -11.24 5.35 21.04
C LEU A 258 -10.31 4.48 21.88
N SER A 259 -10.47 4.46 23.21
CA SER A 259 -9.68 3.60 24.12
C SER A 259 -9.75 2.10 23.80
N ASN A 260 -10.73 1.67 23.00
CA ASN A 260 -10.91 0.29 22.56
C ASN A 260 -10.36 0.00 21.15
N VAL A 261 -9.63 0.94 20.54
CA VAL A 261 -9.15 0.86 19.16
C VAL A 261 -7.61 0.97 19.13
N PRO A 262 -6.86 -0.12 19.38
CA PRO A 262 -5.39 -0.09 19.46
C PRO A 262 -4.69 0.15 18.12
N ILE A 263 -5.36 -0.16 17.01
CA ILE A 263 -4.88 0.03 15.65
C ILE A 263 -6.00 0.79 14.94
N ILE A 264 -5.64 1.87 14.23
CA ILE A 264 -6.51 2.62 13.33
C ILE A 264 -5.62 3.51 12.46
N ASP A 265 -5.92 3.58 11.17
CA ASP A 265 -5.22 4.39 10.18
C ASP A 265 -6.03 5.63 9.78
N ASN A 266 -7.36 5.62 9.92
CA ASN A 266 -8.24 6.75 9.60
C ASN A 266 -9.33 6.96 10.65
N LEU A 267 -9.42 8.16 11.22
CA LEU A 267 -10.46 8.59 12.14
C LEU A 267 -11.17 9.81 11.57
N TYR A 268 -12.45 9.68 11.23
CA TYR A 268 -13.29 10.77 10.75
C TYR A 268 -14.43 11.06 11.73
N ILE A 269 -14.62 12.33 12.08
CA ILE A 269 -15.71 12.79 12.93
C ILE A 269 -16.39 13.98 12.26
N TYR A 270 -17.70 13.86 12.04
CA TYR A 270 -18.53 14.88 11.40
C TYR A 270 -19.69 15.29 12.29
N GLY A 271 -19.99 16.59 12.35
CA GLY A 271 -21.17 17.14 13.01
C GLY A 271 -21.03 17.30 14.52
N GLN A 272 -22.07 17.89 15.14
CA GLN A 272 -22.11 18.14 16.58
C GLN A 272 -22.67 16.94 17.33
N GLY A 273 -21.89 16.38 18.24
CA GLY A 273 -22.33 15.20 19.01
C GLY A 273 -21.21 14.52 19.79
N VAL A 274 -19.96 14.95 19.69
CA VAL A 274 -18.87 14.44 20.51
C VAL A 274 -18.35 15.48 21.49
N THR A 275 -18.04 15.02 22.69
CA THR A 275 -17.34 15.79 23.72
C THR A 275 -16.16 15.01 24.28
N ILE A 276 -15.28 15.75 24.95
CA ILE A 276 -14.20 15.18 25.76
C ILE A 276 -14.75 14.96 27.16
N ASP A 277 -14.55 13.77 27.71
CA ASP A 277 -14.84 13.50 29.11
C ASP A 277 -14.09 14.51 30.00
N PRO A 278 -14.78 15.37 30.78
CA PRO A 278 -14.13 16.35 31.63
C PRO A 278 -13.22 15.73 32.69
N SER A 279 -13.45 14.47 33.07
CA SER A 279 -12.61 13.74 34.02
C SER A 279 -11.26 13.30 33.44
N VAL A 280 -11.20 13.11 32.11
CA VAL A 280 -9.96 12.78 31.39
C VAL A 280 -9.28 14.06 30.91
N GLY A 281 -10.05 14.99 30.36
CA GLY A 281 -9.58 16.30 29.89
C GLY A 281 -8.71 16.27 28.63
N ILE A 282 -8.39 15.09 28.09
CA ILE A 282 -7.54 14.91 26.91
C ILE A 282 -7.98 13.71 26.07
N ILE A 283 -7.91 13.85 24.75
CA ILE A 283 -7.95 12.77 23.76
C ILE A 283 -6.50 12.38 23.48
N ASP A 284 -6.03 11.37 24.19
CA ASP A 284 -4.69 10.82 23.97
C ASP A 284 -4.77 9.64 23.01
N LEU A 285 -4.26 9.80 21.79
CA LEU A 285 -4.16 8.75 20.77
C LEU A 285 -2.72 8.26 20.59
N SER A 286 -1.79 8.66 21.47
CA SER A 286 -0.37 8.32 21.34
C SER A 286 -0.08 6.82 21.46
N TYR A 287 -0.99 6.04 22.04
CA TYR A 287 -0.89 4.59 22.13
C TYR A 287 -1.26 3.85 20.83
N ILE A 288 -1.90 4.53 19.87
CA ILE A 288 -2.34 3.91 18.62
C ILE A 288 -1.12 3.60 17.77
N ASN A 289 -1.06 2.37 17.25
CA ASN A 289 0.02 1.93 16.37
C ASN A 289 -0.51 1.75 14.93
N PRO A 290 -0.59 2.83 14.13
CA PRO A 290 -1.08 2.75 12.76
C PRO A 290 -0.13 1.92 11.90
N LYS A 291 -0.65 1.23 10.88
CA LYS A 291 0.18 0.44 9.94
C LYS A 291 0.97 1.33 8.99
N THR A 292 0.42 2.47 8.62
CA THR A 292 1.06 3.47 7.75
C THR A 292 1.26 4.77 8.52
N PHE A 293 0.17 5.48 8.79
CA PHE A 293 0.05 6.67 9.63
C PHE A 293 -1.43 6.86 10.01
N LEU A 294 -1.70 7.56 11.11
CA LEU A 294 -3.06 7.91 11.50
C LEU A 294 -3.47 9.23 10.85
N LYS A 295 -4.49 9.20 10.01
CA LYS A 295 -5.21 10.38 9.52
C LYS A 295 -6.37 10.69 10.47
N ILE A 296 -6.38 11.87 11.05
CA ILE A 296 -7.45 12.40 11.90
C ILE A 296 -8.15 13.50 11.10
N GLN A 297 -9.46 13.39 10.93
CA GLN A 297 -10.26 14.39 10.24
C GLN A 297 -11.46 14.76 11.10
N ILE A 298 -11.61 16.06 11.38
CA ILE A 298 -12.77 16.61 12.08
C ILE A 298 -13.47 17.64 11.20
N GLN A 299 -14.79 17.59 11.15
CA GLN A 299 -15.57 18.52 10.33
C GLN A 299 -16.86 18.95 11.03
N GLN A 300 -17.08 20.26 11.14
CA GLN A 300 -18.30 20.83 11.77
C GLN A 300 -18.56 20.28 13.19
N THR A 301 -17.49 20.01 13.95
CA THR A 301 -17.56 19.40 15.27
C THR A 301 -17.38 20.43 16.38
N SER A 302 -17.94 20.15 17.56
CA SER A 302 -17.64 20.87 18.81
C SER A 302 -16.47 20.26 19.60
N LEU A 303 -15.80 19.24 19.05
CA LEU A 303 -14.87 18.37 19.78
C LEU A 303 -13.73 19.13 20.45
N LEU A 304 -13.18 20.12 19.74
CA LEU A 304 -12.07 20.96 20.20
C LEU A 304 -12.54 22.34 20.65
N ASN A 305 -13.84 22.59 20.78
CA ASN A 305 -14.33 23.90 21.19
C ASN A 305 -13.98 24.17 22.66
N ASN A 306 -13.65 25.42 23.00
CA ASN A 306 -13.39 25.89 24.37
C ASN A 306 -12.26 25.14 25.13
N CYS A 307 -11.39 24.46 24.40
CA CYS A 307 -10.22 23.80 24.95
C CYS A 307 -9.28 24.78 25.66
N LYS A 308 -8.64 24.31 26.75
CA LYS A 308 -7.70 25.08 27.56
C LYS A 308 -6.34 24.41 27.53
N GLY A 309 -5.51 24.80 26.57
CA GLY A 309 -4.25 24.13 26.27
C GLY A 309 -4.47 22.77 25.58
N ILE A 310 -3.42 21.95 25.58
CA ILE A 310 -3.36 20.71 24.79
C ILE A 310 -4.41 19.71 25.28
N ILE A 311 -5.31 19.32 24.36
CA ILE A 311 -6.34 18.30 24.58
C ILE A 311 -6.32 17.18 23.53
N LEU A 312 -5.51 17.29 22.47
CA LEU A 312 -5.33 16.24 21.47
C LEU A 312 -3.86 15.85 21.36
N LYS A 313 -3.57 14.57 21.59
CA LYS A 313 -2.26 13.96 21.34
C LYS A 313 -2.40 12.87 20.30
N SER A 314 -1.46 12.83 19.36
CA SER A 314 -1.46 11.88 18.24
C SER A 314 -0.26 10.93 18.33
N PRO A 315 -0.33 9.77 17.66
CA PRO A 315 0.84 8.92 17.45
C PRO A 315 1.79 9.55 16.44
N LYS A 316 3.04 9.07 16.40
CA LYS A 316 4.08 9.62 15.52
C LYS A 316 3.65 9.61 14.04
N LYS A 317 3.95 10.72 13.35
CA LYS A 317 3.66 10.95 11.93
C LYS A 317 2.16 11.00 11.58
N ALA A 318 1.30 11.34 12.54
CA ALA A 318 -0.12 11.51 12.25
C ALA A 318 -0.38 12.73 11.33
N SER A 319 -1.45 12.64 10.54
CA SER A 319 -2.00 13.75 9.76
C SER A 319 -3.27 14.25 10.43
N PHE A 320 -3.43 15.56 10.56
CA PHE A 320 -4.62 16.19 11.16
C PHE A 320 -5.25 17.16 10.19
N ASN A 321 -6.52 16.95 9.87
CA ASN A 321 -7.30 17.80 8.97
C ASN A 321 -8.57 18.31 9.68
N SER A 322 -8.82 19.60 9.59
CA SER A 322 -10.01 20.25 10.14
C SER A 322 -10.75 21.06 9.07
N TYR A 323 -12.09 20.96 9.06
CA TYR A 323 -12.96 21.70 8.16
C TYR A 323 -14.14 22.32 8.91
N TYR A 324 -14.33 23.64 8.79
CA TYR A 324 -15.49 24.35 9.36
C TYR A 324 -15.64 24.13 10.89
N ASN A 325 -14.54 24.23 11.64
CA ASN A 325 -14.53 24.10 13.11
C ASN A 325 -14.21 25.45 13.77
N THR A 326 -14.38 25.57 15.09
CA THR A 326 -14.01 26.78 15.85
C THR A 326 -13.16 26.40 17.06
N PHE A 327 -11.84 26.36 16.90
CA PHE A 327 -10.93 25.93 17.97
C PHE A 327 -9.56 26.60 17.91
N SER A 328 -8.87 26.64 19.05
CA SER A 328 -7.51 27.13 19.15
C SER A 328 -6.48 26.05 18.81
N TYR A 329 -5.43 26.41 18.08
CA TYR A 329 -4.28 25.55 17.79
C TYR A 329 -3.52 25.11 19.04
N GLU A 330 -3.63 25.84 20.17
CA GLU A 330 -3.06 25.43 21.46
C GLU A 330 -3.60 24.09 21.98
N CYS A 331 -4.68 23.61 21.36
CA CYS A 331 -5.39 22.41 21.73
C CYS A 331 -4.80 21.14 21.12
N ILE A 332 -3.85 21.30 20.19
CA ILE A 332 -3.20 20.21 19.47
C ILE A 332 -1.74 20.11 19.92
N ASP A 333 -1.31 18.90 20.29
CA ASP A 333 0.10 18.58 20.46
C ASP A 333 0.75 18.30 19.09
N PHE A 334 1.50 19.27 18.58
CA PHE A 334 2.18 19.16 17.28
C PHE A 334 3.44 18.27 17.30
N SER A 335 3.88 17.76 18.45
CA SER A 335 5.14 17.01 18.56
C SER A 335 5.21 15.77 17.68
N ASN A 336 4.05 15.16 17.40
CA ASN A 336 3.92 13.93 16.63
C ASN A 336 3.22 14.10 15.27
N ILE A 337 2.77 15.31 14.92
CA ILE A 337 2.06 15.58 13.66
C ILE A 337 3.07 15.74 12.51
N ALA A 338 2.82 15.05 11.40
CA ALA A 338 3.58 15.20 10.14
C ALA A 338 2.91 16.20 9.18
N ASP A 339 1.58 16.18 9.11
CA ASP A 339 0.81 17.05 8.22
C ASP A 339 -0.36 17.67 8.98
N PHE A 340 -0.49 18.98 8.89
CA PHE A 340 -1.56 19.75 9.52
C PHE A 340 -2.31 20.57 8.48
N SER A 341 -3.63 20.37 8.39
CA SER A 341 -4.48 21.16 7.52
C SER A 341 -5.71 21.69 8.27
N ASP A 342 -6.01 22.96 8.09
CA ASP A 342 -7.16 23.62 8.73
C ASP A 342 -7.83 24.58 7.75
N TYR A 343 -9.11 24.32 7.49
CA TYR A 343 -9.91 25.05 6.51
C TYR A 343 -11.13 25.64 7.21
N TYR A 344 -11.38 26.93 7.00
CA TYR A 344 -12.58 27.59 7.53
C TYR A 344 -12.68 27.57 9.06
N ASN A 345 -11.58 27.84 9.76
CA ASN A 345 -11.60 27.97 11.21
C ASN A 345 -11.94 29.40 11.64
N ASP A 346 -13.09 29.55 12.29
CA ASP A 346 -13.64 30.85 12.70
C ASP A 346 -13.03 31.40 14.01
N TYR A 347 -12.10 30.67 14.63
CA TYR A 347 -11.43 31.10 15.86
C TYR A 347 -10.25 32.04 15.55
N GLU A 348 -10.34 33.30 15.99
CA GLU A 348 -9.26 34.29 15.83
C GLU A 348 -8.01 33.89 16.63
N GLN A 349 -6.88 33.70 15.96
CA GLN A 349 -5.63 33.26 16.60
C GLN A 349 -4.37 33.57 15.81
N TYR A 350 -3.22 33.41 16.46
CA TYR A 350 -1.90 33.43 15.82
C TYR A 350 -1.52 32.04 15.32
N LEU A 351 -0.57 31.98 14.38
CA LEU A 351 0.09 30.72 14.02
C LEU A 351 0.81 30.11 15.25
N PRO A 352 0.69 28.80 15.51
CA PRO A 352 1.32 28.16 16.65
C PRO A 352 2.85 28.17 16.52
N ASN A 353 3.56 28.19 17.64
CA ASN A 353 4.99 27.92 17.60
C ASN A 353 5.23 26.44 17.30
N ILE A 354 5.89 26.15 16.17
CA ILE A 354 6.20 24.80 15.72
C ILE A 354 7.65 24.37 16.00
N ASP A 355 8.42 25.10 16.82
CA ASP A 355 9.78 24.70 17.22
C ASP A 355 9.82 23.30 17.85
N ASN A 356 8.75 22.92 18.57
CA ASN A 356 8.59 21.62 19.20
C ASN A 356 7.90 20.56 18.31
N ALA A 357 7.78 20.81 16.99
CA ALA A 357 7.08 19.93 16.05
C ALA A 357 8.02 19.33 14.98
N PRO A 358 9.09 18.59 15.36
CA PRO A 358 10.16 18.20 14.44
C PRO A 358 9.71 17.31 13.27
N LEU A 359 8.56 16.63 13.40
CA LEU A 359 8.01 15.77 12.36
C LEU A 359 7.14 16.52 11.34
N LEU A 360 6.73 17.75 11.65
CA LEU A 360 5.84 18.53 10.80
C LEU A 360 6.54 18.91 9.50
N THR A 361 6.02 18.40 8.38
CA THR A 361 6.52 18.62 7.02
C THR A 361 5.51 19.31 6.12
N GLY A 362 4.21 19.22 6.43
CA GLY A 362 3.11 19.87 5.71
C GLY A 362 2.25 20.74 6.64
N VAL A 363 1.98 21.97 6.21
CA VAL A 363 1.03 22.89 6.83
C VAL A 363 0.20 23.56 5.75
N ASP A 364 -1.12 23.38 5.80
CA ASP A 364 -2.08 24.05 4.91
C ASP A 364 -3.20 24.70 5.72
N ILE A 365 -3.17 26.02 5.86
CA ILE A 365 -4.19 26.78 6.58
C ILE A 365 -4.85 27.74 5.60
N TYR A 366 -6.16 27.59 5.44
CA TYR A 366 -6.91 28.27 4.38
C TYR A 366 -8.23 28.82 4.89
N GLN A 367 -8.58 30.05 4.46
CA GLN A 367 -9.86 30.69 4.76
C GLN A 367 -10.21 30.67 6.25
N SER A 368 -9.20 30.76 7.11
CA SER A 368 -9.31 30.74 8.56
C SER A 368 -8.97 32.10 9.16
N VAL A 369 -9.39 32.37 10.39
CA VAL A 369 -9.19 33.64 11.09
C VAL A 369 -7.81 33.66 11.78
N VAL A 370 -6.75 33.47 10.99
CA VAL A 370 -5.37 33.52 11.51
C VAL A 370 -4.76 34.90 11.26
N VAL A 371 -4.22 35.52 12.31
CA VAL A 371 -3.69 36.90 12.33
C VAL A 371 -2.22 36.96 12.78
N GLY A 372 -1.58 38.12 12.63
CA GLY A 372 -0.21 38.37 13.07
C GLY A 372 0.88 37.99 12.06
N ASP A 373 2.09 37.74 12.57
CA ASP A 373 3.28 37.41 11.80
C ASP A 373 3.30 35.91 11.40
N ILE A 374 4.03 35.59 10.33
CA ILE A 374 4.47 34.21 10.07
C ILE A 374 5.80 33.99 10.79
N PRO A 375 5.89 33.07 11.77
CA PRO A 375 7.16 32.80 12.47
C PRO A 375 8.24 32.20 11.56
N GLU A 376 9.51 32.50 11.83
CA GLU A 376 10.66 31.96 11.05
C GLU A 376 10.72 30.42 11.08
N SER A 377 10.18 29.79 12.14
CA SER A 377 10.10 28.33 12.26
C SER A 377 9.33 27.67 11.12
N TYR A 378 8.43 28.40 10.44
CA TYR A 378 7.67 27.89 9.28
C TYR A 378 8.50 27.76 8.01
N CYS A 379 9.67 28.41 7.93
CA CYS A 379 10.58 28.27 6.80
C CYS A 379 11.10 26.85 6.57
N ARG A 380 11.02 25.98 7.59
CA ARG A 380 11.45 24.57 7.51
C ARG A 380 10.39 23.62 6.95
N ILE A 381 9.15 24.08 6.79
CA ILE A 381 8.02 23.26 6.33
C ILE A 381 8.13 23.07 4.80
N ASN A 382 8.14 21.81 4.35
CA ASN A 382 8.34 21.47 2.94
C ASN A 382 7.10 21.81 2.10
N TYR A 383 5.90 21.52 2.61
CA TYR A 383 4.64 21.92 1.99
C TYR A 383 3.97 22.96 2.85
N LEU A 384 4.10 24.24 2.49
CA LEU A 384 3.53 25.36 3.24
C LEU A 384 2.49 26.08 2.39
N SER A 385 1.30 26.27 2.94
CA SER A 385 0.20 27.02 2.36
C SER A 385 -0.53 27.77 3.48
N LEU A 386 -0.56 29.10 3.40
CA LEU A 386 -1.13 30.00 4.41
C LEU A 386 -1.97 31.10 3.77
N TYR A 387 -2.45 30.90 2.55
CA TYR A 387 -3.15 31.91 1.76
C TYR A 387 -4.62 32.11 2.18
N TYR A 388 -5.19 33.26 1.80
CA TYR A 388 -6.60 33.61 2.08
C TYR A 388 -6.98 33.57 3.58
N ASN A 389 -6.07 33.94 4.48
CA ASN A 389 -6.35 34.12 5.92
C ASN A 389 -6.48 35.62 6.26
N GLN A 390 -6.19 36.01 7.51
CA GLN A 390 -6.18 37.39 7.97
C GLN A 390 -4.80 37.83 8.48
N LEU A 391 -3.72 37.20 8.01
CA LEU A 391 -2.36 37.46 8.44
C LEU A 391 -1.96 38.89 8.06
N ASN A 392 -1.75 39.73 9.07
CA ASN A 392 -1.59 41.18 8.93
C ASN A 392 -0.26 41.69 9.50
N GLY A 393 0.63 40.79 9.93
CA GLY A 393 1.97 41.11 10.40
C GLY A 393 2.99 41.07 9.26
N THR A 394 4.10 40.39 9.50
CA THR A 394 5.26 40.28 8.63
C THR A 394 5.50 38.85 8.18
N VAL A 395 6.01 38.68 6.97
CA VAL A 395 6.52 37.39 6.49
C VAL A 395 8.01 37.22 6.84
N PRO A 396 8.48 35.99 7.11
CA PRO A 396 9.87 35.69 7.45
C PRO A 396 10.79 35.83 6.25
N SER A 397 12.09 35.81 6.52
CA SER A 397 13.12 36.09 5.51
C SER A 397 13.08 35.10 4.34
N CYS A 398 12.79 33.83 4.61
CA CYS A 398 12.65 32.79 3.59
C CYS A 398 11.55 33.11 2.55
N ILE A 399 10.43 33.72 2.95
CA ILE A 399 9.34 34.08 2.04
C ILE A 399 9.69 35.36 1.27
N GLN A 400 10.32 36.33 1.94
CA GLN A 400 10.86 37.53 1.27
C GLN A 400 11.87 37.18 0.16
N CYS A 401 12.69 36.14 0.37
CA CYS A 401 13.66 35.64 -0.60
C CYS A 401 13.02 35.20 -1.92
N LEU A 402 11.74 34.82 -1.93
CA LEU A 402 11.03 34.40 -3.14
C LEU A 402 10.39 35.56 -3.90
N GLY A 403 10.15 36.69 -3.23
CA GLY A 403 9.36 37.80 -3.76
C GLY A 403 7.87 37.47 -3.92
N GLY A 404 7.07 38.50 -4.19
CA GLY A 404 5.61 38.46 -4.24
C GLY A 404 5.01 37.59 -5.33
N VAL A 405 5.77 37.30 -6.40
CA VAL A 405 5.30 36.46 -7.51
C VAL A 405 5.31 34.98 -7.13
N LYS A 406 6.42 34.48 -6.57
CA LYS A 406 6.56 33.06 -6.18
C LYS A 406 6.10 32.82 -4.75
N GLY A 407 6.58 33.63 -3.79
CA GLY A 407 6.16 33.53 -2.40
C GLY A 407 4.69 33.91 -2.20
N GLY A 408 4.10 34.66 -3.14
CA GLY A 408 2.68 34.98 -3.14
C GLY A 408 1.78 33.76 -3.20
N ASP A 409 2.15 32.69 -3.92
CA ASP A 409 1.35 31.47 -4.02
C ASP A 409 1.28 30.70 -2.69
N ILE A 410 2.22 30.97 -1.77
CA ILE A 410 2.26 30.37 -0.43
C ILE A 410 1.36 31.15 0.53
N VAL A 411 1.36 32.49 0.47
CA VAL A 411 0.82 33.32 1.55
C VAL A 411 -0.17 34.41 1.12
N LEU A 412 -0.47 34.62 -0.17
CA LEU A 412 -1.39 35.68 -0.60
C LEU A 412 -2.72 35.10 -1.10
N PRO A 413 -3.85 35.82 -0.93
CA PRO A 413 -3.97 37.19 -0.43
C PRO A 413 -4.09 37.23 1.10
N ASN A 414 -3.09 37.81 1.76
CA ASN A 414 -3.12 38.22 3.16
C ASN A 414 -2.58 39.66 3.25
N PRO A 415 -3.10 40.50 4.16
CA PRO A 415 -2.74 41.92 4.26
C PRO A 415 -1.42 42.18 5.02
N PHE A 416 -0.31 41.53 4.63
CA PHE A 416 0.99 41.72 5.29
C PHE A 416 1.53 43.16 5.17
N LEU A 417 2.24 43.60 6.20
CA LEU A 417 2.87 44.92 6.27
C LEU A 417 4.09 45.07 5.35
N ASN A 418 4.81 43.97 5.10
CA ASN A 418 6.11 43.96 4.43
C ASN A 418 6.13 43.15 3.12
N PHE A 419 5.00 42.61 2.68
CA PHE A 419 4.95 41.68 1.55
C PHE A 419 3.64 41.79 0.78
N ASN A 420 3.72 41.86 -0.54
CA ASN A 420 2.57 41.86 -1.43
C ASN A 420 2.97 41.27 -2.79
N LYS A 421 2.01 41.15 -3.72
CA LYS A 421 2.22 40.53 -5.04
C LYS A 421 3.31 41.19 -5.90
N THR A 422 3.67 42.44 -5.59
CA THR A 422 4.70 43.24 -6.30
C THR A 422 6.03 43.33 -5.55
N THR A 423 6.15 42.71 -4.37
CA THR A 423 7.42 42.70 -3.62
C THR A 423 8.50 41.99 -4.43
N GLU A 424 9.61 42.67 -4.68
CA GLU A 424 10.78 42.07 -5.34
C GLU A 424 11.48 41.06 -4.40
N PRO A 425 12.10 39.98 -4.94
CA PRO A 425 12.90 39.06 -4.13
C PRO A 425 14.01 39.79 -3.36
N TYR A 426 14.08 39.60 -2.04
CA TYR A 426 15.11 40.16 -1.19
C TYR A 426 15.63 39.11 -0.21
N CYS A 427 16.90 38.70 -0.36
CA CYS A 427 17.46 37.56 0.35
C CYS A 427 18.83 37.83 0.99
N PRO A 428 18.95 38.80 1.92
CA PRO A 428 20.23 39.19 2.51
C PRO A 428 20.87 38.10 3.39
N THR A 429 20.05 37.16 3.88
CA THR A 429 20.45 36.05 4.75
C THR A 429 20.74 34.76 3.98
N PHE A 430 20.69 34.78 2.63
CA PHE A 430 21.08 33.63 1.81
C PHE A 430 22.53 33.23 2.11
N LYS A 431 22.71 32.00 2.57
CA LYS A 431 24.03 31.46 2.88
C LYS A 431 24.03 29.95 2.66
N ILE A 432 25.13 29.44 2.11
CA ILE A 432 25.43 28.01 2.04
C ILE A 432 26.60 27.74 2.98
N ASP A 433 26.51 26.68 3.76
CA ASP A 433 27.61 26.23 4.60
C ASP A 433 28.70 25.61 3.74
N GLU A 434 29.96 25.85 4.09
CA GLU A 434 31.11 25.43 3.26
C GLU A 434 31.28 23.90 3.20
N ASN A 435 30.72 23.18 4.19
CA ASN A 435 30.82 21.73 4.28
C ASN A 435 29.62 21.07 3.61
N TYR A 436 29.86 20.38 2.51
CA TYR A 436 28.88 19.54 1.83
C TYR A 436 29.53 18.21 1.39
N THR A 437 28.71 17.24 0.98
CA THR A 437 29.20 15.91 0.59
C THR A 437 29.97 15.98 -0.74
N HIS A 438 31.29 15.83 -0.76
CA HIS A 438 32.07 15.96 -2.01
C HIS A 438 32.15 14.68 -2.86
N LEU A 439 31.75 13.53 -2.30
CA LEU A 439 31.84 12.23 -2.95
C LEU A 439 30.42 11.69 -3.16
N VAL A 440 30.13 11.24 -4.38
CA VAL A 440 28.81 10.72 -4.78
C VAL A 440 28.94 9.41 -5.56
N ALA A 441 27.92 8.56 -5.47
CA ALA A 441 27.82 7.32 -6.24
C ALA A 441 27.77 7.56 -7.76
N THR A 442 28.27 6.60 -8.54
CA THR A 442 28.34 6.65 -10.01
C THR A 442 27.00 6.32 -10.71
N ASP A 443 26.04 5.78 -9.97
CA ASP A 443 24.72 5.33 -10.45
C ASP A 443 23.66 6.45 -10.48
N GLY A 444 23.99 7.64 -9.98
CA GLY A 444 23.09 8.79 -9.90
C GLY A 444 22.02 8.71 -8.80
N THR A 445 22.11 7.75 -7.88
CA THR A 445 21.12 7.60 -6.78
C THR A 445 21.43 8.52 -5.60
N GLU A 446 22.71 8.79 -5.35
CA GLU A 446 23.14 9.70 -4.30
C GLU A 446 22.96 11.17 -4.68
N LYS A 447 22.53 11.97 -3.71
CA LYS A 447 22.39 13.43 -3.85
C LYS A 447 23.56 14.13 -3.18
N LEU A 448 24.02 15.21 -3.81
CA LEU A 448 24.91 16.16 -3.20
C LEU A 448 24.14 16.95 -2.12
N ILE A 449 24.42 16.68 -0.85
CA ILE A 449 23.70 17.28 0.28
C ILE A 449 24.36 18.58 0.70
N ILE A 450 23.62 19.68 0.63
CA ILE A 450 24.04 21.01 1.07
C ILE A 450 23.19 21.48 2.26
N THR A 451 23.81 22.24 3.16
CA THR A 451 23.12 22.94 4.26
C THR A 451 23.33 24.44 4.17
N GLY A 452 22.45 25.21 4.80
CA GLY A 452 22.54 26.67 4.78
C GLY A 452 21.29 27.36 5.32
N THR A 453 21.03 28.57 4.84
CA THR A 453 19.90 29.41 5.23
C THR A 453 19.27 30.04 4.00
N ASN A 454 17.92 30.03 3.95
CA ASN A 454 17.10 30.52 2.85
C ASN A 454 17.43 29.92 1.48
N LEU A 455 17.68 28.61 1.47
CA LEU A 455 17.96 27.87 0.25
C LEU A 455 16.74 27.68 -0.67
N GLY A 456 15.52 27.96 -0.20
CA GLY A 456 14.27 27.76 -0.94
C GLY A 456 13.57 26.42 -0.67
N TRP A 457 12.47 26.20 -1.38
CA TRP A 457 11.58 25.03 -1.27
C TRP A 457 11.69 24.04 -2.43
N ASP A 458 12.04 24.48 -3.63
CA ASP A 458 12.17 23.63 -4.81
C ASP A 458 13.21 24.17 -5.80
N GLY A 459 13.44 23.42 -6.88
CA GLY A 459 14.21 23.85 -8.03
C GLY A 459 14.49 22.69 -8.97
N ASN A 460 14.96 22.99 -10.18
CA ASN A 460 15.42 21.96 -11.10
C ASN A 460 16.58 21.20 -10.45
N ASP A 461 16.48 19.87 -10.39
CA ASP A 461 17.46 18.99 -9.76
C ASP A 461 17.66 19.20 -8.25
N ILE A 462 16.80 19.98 -7.60
CA ILE A 462 16.83 20.23 -6.16
C ILE A 462 15.68 19.48 -5.50
N THR A 463 15.97 18.75 -4.42
CA THR A 463 14.95 18.18 -3.54
C THR A 463 15.10 18.74 -2.13
N PRO A 464 14.08 19.36 -1.54
CA PRO A 464 14.12 19.77 -0.14
C PRO A 464 14.14 18.53 0.77
N ILE A 465 15.17 18.43 1.61
CA ILE A 465 15.16 17.48 2.74
C ILE A 465 14.55 18.18 3.95
N ILE A 466 15.00 19.41 4.20
CA ILE A 466 14.37 20.37 5.09
C ILE A 466 14.36 21.69 4.32
N ALA A 467 13.16 22.21 4.02
CA ALA A 467 13.02 23.46 3.28
C ALA A 467 13.90 24.58 3.88
N ASN A 468 14.44 25.41 2.99
CA ASN A 468 15.32 26.54 3.28
C ASN A 468 16.65 26.26 3.99
N SER A 469 16.92 25.03 4.45
CA SER A 469 18.08 24.74 5.29
C SER A 469 18.89 23.52 4.87
N LYS A 470 18.26 22.53 4.23
CA LYS A 470 18.94 21.32 3.76
C LYS A 470 18.33 20.82 2.46
N LEU A 471 19.12 20.85 1.39
CA LEU A 471 18.70 20.43 0.06
C LEU A 471 19.59 19.28 -0.44
N GLY A 472 19.01 18.37 -1.22
CA GLY A 472 19.75 17.40 -2.01
C GLY A 472 19.74 17.81 -3.48
N ILE A 473 20.91 17.94 -4.08
CA ILE A 473 21.08 18.19 -5.52
C ILE A 473 21.27 16.84 -6.21
N THR A 474 20.41 16.52 -7.18
CA THR A 474 20.52 15.31 -7.99
C THR A 474 21.76 15.41 -8.88
N ILE A 475 22.64 14.43 -8.78
CA ILE A 475 23.82 14.31 -9.64
C ILE A 475 23.54 13.24 -10.70
N PRO A 476 23.75 13.51 -11.99
CA PRO A 476 23.56 12.50 -13.02
C PRO A 476 24.54 11.34 -12.86
N LYS A 477 24.25 10.22 -13.54
CA LYS A 477 25.23 9.12 -13.70
C LYS A 477 26.53 9.63 -14.30
N GLY A 478 27.66 9.13 -13.81
CA GLY A 478 28.97 9.51 -14.32
C GLY A 478 30.12 8.99 -13.47
N VAL A 479 31.34 9.35 -13.86
CA VAL A 479 32.59 8.87 -13.24
C VAL A 479 33.67 9.96 -13.21
N GLY A 480 34.69 9.74 -12.35
CA GLY A 480 35.89 10.56 -12.24
C GLY A 480 35.84 11.67 -11.18
N THR A 481 36.88 12.49 -11.14
CA THR A 481 37.08 13.54 -10.13
C THR A 481 36.90 14.96 -10.69
N ASN A 482 36.83 15.96 -9.81
CA ASN A 482 36.84 17.39 -10.14
C ASN A 482 35.72 17.80 -11.11
N LYS A 483 34.53 17.23 -10.91
CA LYS A 483 33.32 17.63 -11.63
C LYS A 483 32.72 18.85 -10.94
N SER A 484 31.90 19.59 -11.68
CA SER A 484 31.14 20.69 -11.11
C SER A 484 29.72 20.72 -11.64
N ILE A 485 28.80 21.24 -10.81
CA ILE A 485 27.41 21.49 -11.17
C ILE A 485 27.04 22.90 -10.73
N THR A 486 26.41 23.66 -11.63
CA THR A 486 25.90 25.00 -11.30
C THR A 486 24.41 24.91 -11.04
N VAL A 487 24.00 25.27 -9.83
CA VAL A 487 22.62 25.24 -9.38
C VAL A 487 22.09 26.66 -9.28
N THR A 488 20.88 26.88 -9.81
CA THR A 488 20.15 28.14 -9.66
C THR A 488 19.10 27.97 -8.58
N PHE A 489 19.20 28.75 -7.52
CA PHE A 489 18.26 28.73 -6.39
C PHE A 489 17.01 29.54 -6.72
N GLN A 490 15.93 29.36 -5.94
CA GLN A 490 14.65 30.04 -6.22
C GLN A 490 14.72 31.57 -6.19
N ASN A 491 15.65 32.12 -5.39
CA ASN A 491 15.96 33.55 -5.31
C ASN A 491 16.76 34.07 -6.51
N GLY A 492 17.12 33.21 -7.47
CA GLY A 492 17.87 33.55 -8.68
C GLY A 492 19.40 33.49 -8.53
N GLU A 493 19.93 33.28 -7.32
CA GLU A 493 21.37 33.11 -7.10
C GLU A 493 21.87 31.82 -7.78
N GLN A 494 23.05 31.89 -8.39
CA GLN A 494 23.74 30.72 -8.95
C GLN A 494 24.98 30.38 -8.14
N ARG A 495 25.17 29.09 -7.86
CA ARG A 495 26.38 28.59 -7.19
C ARG A 495 26.87 27.33 -7.88
N THR A 496 28.18 27.23 -7.99
CA THR A 496 28.86 26.06 -8.53
C THR A 496 29.42 25.22 -7.39
N PHE A 497 29.07 23.94 -7.40
CA PHE A 497 29.55 22.96 -6.43
C PHE A 497 30.51 22.00 -7.11
N ASN A 498 31.63 21.71 -6.44
CA ASN A 498 32.62 20.77 -6.93
C ASN A 498 32.46 19.43 -6.21
N TYR A 499 32.44 18.35 -6.99
CA TYR A 499 32.26 17.00 -6.47
C TYR A 499 33.13 16.01 -7.27
N SER A 500 33.26 14.80 -6.73
CA SER A 500 33.90 13.67 -7.38
C SER A 500 33.04 12.44 -7.20
N TYR A 501 33.12 11.50 -8.13
CA TYR A 501 32.48 10.21 -7.98
C TYR A 501 33.35 9.29 -7.13
N VAL A 502 32.72 8.38 -6.38
CA VAL A 502 33.43 7.31 -5.65
C VAL A 502 34.39 6.56 -6.60
N PRO A 503 35.64 6.26 -6.19
CA PRO A 503 36.55 5.45 -6.99
C PRO A 503 36.03 4.01 -7.08
N PRO A 504 36.39 3.26 -8.13
CA PRO A 504 35.95 1.88 -8.27
C PRO A 504 36.47 1.01 -7.12
N PHE A 505 35.62 0.16 -6.57
CA PHE A 505 35.95 -0.80 -5.52
C PHE A 505 35.41 -2.16 -5.91
N ILE A 506 36.28 -3.16 -5.97
CA ILE A 506 35.92 -4.53 -6.35
C ILE A 506 35.66 -5.34 -5.08
N LYS A 507 34.44 -5.87 -4.93
CA LYS A 507 33.99 -6.62 -3.76
C LYS A 507 34.12 -8.13 -3.97
N SER A 508 33.65 -8.62 -5.13
CA SER A 508 33.57 -10.05 -5.43
C SER A 508 33.45 -10.29 -6.93
N TYR A 509 33.59 -11.55 -7.32
CA TYR A 509 33.23 -12.02 -8.66
C TYR A 509 32.17 -13.14 -8.57
N GLY A 510 31.60 -13.52 -9.70
CA GLY A 510 30.69 -14.65 -9.80
C GLY A 510 30.38 -15.01 -11.24
N PHE A 511 29.32 -15.79 -11.43
CA PHE A 511 28.76 -16.08 -12.74
C PHE A 511 27.26 -15.81 -12.74
N LEU A 512 26.77 -15.36 -13.89
CA LEU A 512 25.36 -15.13 -14.15
C LEU A 512 24.99 -15.79 -15.47
N GLU A 513 23.81 -16.42 -15.52
CA GLU A 513 23.28 -17.01 -16.74
C GLU A 513 22.04 -16.22 -17.19
N LEU A 514 22.15 -15.57 -18.34
CA LEU A 514 21.09 -14.79 -18.98
C LEU A 514 20.83 -15.36 -20.37
N ASP A 515 19.58 -15.70 -20.68
CA ASP A 515 19.17 -16.22 -21.99
C ASP A 515 19.99 -17.43 -22.49
N GLY A 516 20.44 -18.28 -21.56
CA GLY A 516 21.29 -19.45 -21.84
C GLY A 516 22.76 -19.15 -22.10
N HIS A 517 23.18 -17.87 -22.01
CA HIS A 517 24.57 -17.45 -22.08
C HIS A 517 25.14 -17.22 -20.68
N LYS A 518 26.38 -17.68 -20.45
CA LYS A 518 27.09 -17.52 -19.18
C LYS A 518 28.03 -16.32 -19.23
N TYR A 519 27.93 -15.50 -18.19
CA TYR A 519 28.72 -14.30 -18.02
C TYR A 519 29.55 -14.42 -16.75
N PHE A 520 30.80 -14.00 -16.84
CA PHE A 520 31.59 -13.69 -15.66
C PHE A 520 31.21 -12.31 -15.16
N THR A 521 31.00 -12.20 -13.87
CA THR A 521 30.53 -10.96 -13.26
C THR A 521 31.51 -10.46 -12.22
N ILE A 522 31.63 -9.15 -12.14
CA ILE A 522 32.33 -8.47 -11.05
C ILE A 522 31.32 -7.56 -10.36
N ASN A 523 31.23 -7.68 -9.04
CA ASN A 523 30.36 -6.88 -8.21
C ASN A 523 31.20 -5.94 -7.34
N GLY A 524 30.72 -4.72 -7.14
CA GLY A 524 31.50 -3.66 -6.50
C GLY A 524 30.82 -2.30 -6.59
N THR A 525 31.52 -1.22 -6.28
CA THR A 525 30.99 0.16 -6.40
C THR A 525 31.90 1.01 -7.28
N GLY A 526 31.41 2.17 -7.73
CA GLY A 526 32.21 3.12 -8.52
C GLY A 526 32.48 2.70 -9.96
N PHE A 527 31.73 1.74 -10.49
CA PHE A 527 31.73 1.40 -11.92
C PHE A 527 30.92 2.41 -12.74
N ASP A 528 31.20 2.50 -14.03
CA ASP A 528 30.48 3.36 -14.98
C ASP A 528 29.16 2.71 -15.40
N PHE A 529 28.05 3.43 -15.19
CA PHE A 529 26.70 2.99 -15.54
C PHE A 529 26.24 3.50 -16.92
N VAL A 530 27.05 4.34 -17.59
CA VAL A 530 26.76 4.93 -18.90
C VAL A 530 27.62 4.30 -19.98
N ASP A 531 28.92 4.22 -19.72
CA ASP A 531 29.91 3.68 -20.66
C ASP A 531 30.51 2.36 -20.17
N SER A 532 31.28 1.70 -21.04
CA SER A 532 31.99 0.45 -20.73
C SER A 532 33.06 0.61 -19.65
N ASN A 533 33.33 -0.44 -18.89
CA ASN A 533 34.29 -0.45 -17.79
C ASN A 533 35.61 -1.14 -18.18
N ASN A 534 36.75 -0.48 -17.95
CA ASN A 534 38.07 -1.07 -18.21
C ASN A 534 38.60 -1.80 -16.97
N ILE A 535 38.71 -3.12 -17.09
CA ILE A 535 39.15 -4.02 -16.02
C ILE A 535 40.45 -4.69 -16.45
N THR A 536 41.44 -4.74 -15.57
CA THR A 536 42.68 -5.49 -15.79
C THR A 536 42.62 -6.78 -15.00
N ILE A 537 42.75 -7.92 -15.69
CA ILE A 537 42.83 -9.25 -15.09
C ILE A 537 44.19 -9.87 -15.43
N ASN A 538 45.03 -10.15 -14.43
CA ASN A 538 46.41 -10.64 -14.61
C ASN A 538 47.20 -9.84 -15.67
N ASP A 539 47.25 -8.51 -15.51
CA ASP A 539 47.90 -7.56 -16.44
C ASP A 539 47.28 -7.47 -17.86
N GLN A 540 46.21 -8.20 -18.16
CA GLN A 540 45.45 -8.07 -19.40
C GLN A 540 44.26 -7.13 -19.22
N GLN A 541 44.21 -6.05 -19.99
CA GLN A 541 43.07 -5.14 -20.01
C GLN A 541 41.91 -5.74 -20.83
N ILE A 542 40.71 -5.75 -20.25
CA ILE A 542 39.46 -6.26 -20.77
C ILE A 542 38.39 -5.18 -20.58
N THR A 543 37.52 -5.01 -21.58
CA THR A 543 36.43 -4.04 -21.53
C THR A 543 35.13 -4.77 -21.20
N PHE A 544 34.58 -4.50 -20.03
CA PHE A 544 33.27 -4.97 -19.59
C PHE A 544 32.20 -3.98 -20.03
N ASP A 545 30.95 -4.45 -20.12
CA ASP A 545 29.81 -3.58 -20.39
C ASP A 545 29.62 -2.53 -19.27
N ASN A 546 28.68 -1.61 -19.51
CA ASN A 546 28.27 -0.66 -18.48
C ASN A 546 27.66 -1.40 -17.29
N ALA A 547 27.80 -0.81 -16.10
CA ALA A 547 27.29 -1.38 -14.87
C ALA A 547 25.76 -1.38 -14.84
N MET A 548 25.21 -2.43 -14.22
CA MET A 548 23.81 -2.59 -13.91
C MET A 548 23.60 -2.50 -12.40
N GLY A 549 22.39 -2.15 -11.96
CA GLY A 549 22.07 -2.10 -10.52
C GLY A 549 22.15 -3.49 -9.87
N GLY A 550 22.96 -3.60 -8.83
CA GLY A 550 23.09 -4.76 -7.95
C GLY A 550 22.38 -4.55 -6.61
N GLY A 551 22.06 -5.63 -5.90
CA GLY A 551 21.17 -5.65 -4.73
C GLY A 551 21.65 -4.95 -3.44
N ASP A 552 22.69 -4.12 -3.47
CA ASP A 552 23.29 -3.45 -2.29
C ASP A 552 23.80 -2.02 -2.60
N ASN A 553 23.24 -1.34 -3.62
CA ASN A 553 23.87 -0.17 -4.27
C ASN A 553 25.23 -0.49 -4.95
N ASP A 554 25.57 -1.78 -5.04
CA ASP A 554 26.69 -2.24 -5.84
C ASP A 554 26.33 -2.17 -7.33
N GLY A 555 27.29 -1.86 -8.19
CA GLY A 555 27.23 -2.08 -9.62
C GLY A 555 27.71 -3.47 -10.00
N LEU A 556 26.96 -4.13 -10.87
CA LEU A 556 27.33 -5.39 -11.50
C LEU A 556 27.80 -5.13 -12.92
N ILE A 557 29.03 -5.51 -13.24
CA ILE A 557 29.56 -5.52 -14.61
C ILE A 557 29.70 -6.96 -15.09
N ILE A 558 29.41 -7.20 -16.37
CA ILE A 558 29.38 -8.54 -16.96
C ILE A 558 30.31 -8.62 -18.18
N PHE A 559 30.84 -9.82 -18.42
CA PHE A 559 31.66 -10.13 -19.58
C PHE A 559 31.43 -11.59 -20.02
N PRO A 560 31.32 -11.90 -21.32
CA PRO A 560 31.11 -13.27 -21.80
C PRO A 560 32.21 -14.22 -21.31
N ILE A 561 31.82 -15.34 -20.70
CA ILE A 561 32.79 -16.28 -20.11
C ILE A 561 33.74 -16.89 -21.14
N ASP A 562 33.26 -17.11 -22.36
CA ASP A 562 34.01 -17.75 -23.45
C ASP A 562 35.15 -16.87 -24.01
N GLU A 563 35.14 -15.57 -23.69
CA GLU A 563 36.16 -14.61 -24.09
C GLU A 563 37.22 -14.36 -23.00
N LEU A 564 37.06 -14.96 -21.82
CA LEU A 564 38.02 -14.80 -20.73
C LEU A 564 39.31 -15.58 -20.95
N PRO A 565 40.43 -15.11 -20.37
CA PRO A 565 41.64 -15.91 -20.25
C PRO A 565 41.33 -17.26 -19.57
N ASN A 566 41.95 -18.34 -20.06
CA ASN A 566 41.79 -19.65 -19.44
C ASN A 566 42.45 -19.69 -18.06
N PHE A 567 41.66 -19.77 -17.00
CA PHE A 567 42.13 -19.96 -15.62
C PHE A 567 42.06 -21.43 -15.22
N ALA A 568 43.10 -21.92 -14.55
CA ALA A 568 43.03 -23.21 -13.87
C ALA A 568 42.17 -23.06 -12.59
N THR A 569 41.36 -24.06 -12.26
CA THR A 569 40.61 -24.06 -10.99
C THR A 569 41.56 -23.98 -9.80
N GLU A 570 41.17 -23.23 -8.76
CA GLU A 570 41.96 -22.87 -7.58
C GLU A 570 43.22 -22.01 -7.86
N SER A 571 43.43 -21.54 -9.10
CA SER A 571 44.52 -20.61 -9.41
C SER A 571 44.17 -19.19 -8.97
N LYS A 572 45.20 -18.45 -8.53
CA LYS A 572 45.06 -17.04 -8.19
C LYS A 572 44.99 -16.19 -9.46
N PHE A 573 44.16 -15.16 -9.43
CA PHE A 573 44.17 -14.09 -10.41
C PHE A 573 43.98 -12.74 -9.73
N THR A 574 44.55 -11.69 -10.32
CA THR A 574 44.39 -10.31 -9.85
C THR A 574 43.35 -9.57 -10.68
N VAL A 575 42.62 -8.66 -10.06
CA VAL A 575 41.64 -7.79 -10.71
C VAL A 575 41.85 -6.37 -10.22
N SER A 576 41.93 -5.42 -11.16
CA SER A 576 41.87 -3.98 -10.88
C SER A 576 41.00 -3.29 -11.93
N ALA A 577 40.45 -2.13 -11.58
CA ALA A 577 39.60 -1.34 -12.46
C ALA A 577 40.16 0.07 -12.64
N LEU A 578 40.04 0.61 -13.86
CA LEU A 578 40.33 2.01 -14.18
C LEU A 578 39.06 2.65 -14.74
N VAL A 579 38.35 3.40 -13.90
CA VAL A 579 37.04 3.98 -14.21
C VAL A 579 37.09 5.49 -14.03
N GLY A 580 36.79 6.26 -15.08
CA GLY A 580 36.83 7.72 -15.03
C GLY A 580 38.18 8.33 -14.64
N GLY A 581 39.29 7.62 -14.93
CA GLY A 581 40.64 8.02 -14.51
C GLY A 581 40.97 7.71 -13.04
N GLN A 582 40.06 7.06 -12.30
CA GLN A 582 40.29 6.59 -10.93
C GLN A 582 40.61 5.10 -10.95
N SER A 583 41.60 4.68 -10.17
CA SER A 583 42.02 3.28 -10.06
C SER A 583 41.46 2.64 -8.80
N SER A 584 41.02 1.39 -8.89
CA SER A 584 40.73 0.56 -7.72
C SER A 584 42.03 0.06 -7.10
N ASN A 585 41.94 -0.47 -5.88
CA ASN A 585 42.96 -1.39 -5.40
C ASN A 585 42.96 -2.66 -6.29
N GLU A 586 44.14 -3.26 -6.45
CA GLU A 586 44.23 -4.61 -7.01
C GLU A 586 43.76 -5.62 -5.96
N VAL A 587 42.83 -6.49 -6.34
CA VAL A 587 42.28 -7.55 -5.50
C VAL A 587 42.73 -8.89 -6.06
N THR A 588 43.20 -9.80 -5.20
CA THR A 588 43.52 -11.18 -5.58
C THR A 588 42.36 -12.10 -5.24
N PHE A 589 41.87 -12.84 -6.23
CA PHE A 589 40.86 -13.88 -6.09
C PHE A 589 41.42 -15.25 -6.43
N TYR A 590 40.66 -16.30 -6.12
CA TYR A 590 40.91 -17.68 -6.51
C TYR A 590 39.79 -18.11 -7.45
N TYR A 591 40.16 -18.63 -8.62
CA TYR A 591 39.19 -18.99 -9.65
C TYR A 591 38.54 -20.34 -9.36
N PHE A 592 37.22 -20.34 -9.23
CA PHE A 592 36.37 -21.53 -9.12
C PHE A 592 35.35 -21.55 -10.26
N ASN A 593 35.22 -22.68 -10.96
CA ASN A 593 34.27 -22.83 -12.08
C ASN A 593 32.80 -22.73 -11.66
N SER A 594 32.49 -23.10 -10.42
CA SER A 594 31.14 -23.03 -9.87
C SER A 594 31.19 -23.07 -8.35
N ILE A 595 30.42 -22.21 -7.70
CA ILE A 595 30.05 -22.31 -6.30
C ILE A 595 28.53 -22.30 -6.26
N ASN A 596 27.90 -23.26 -5.60
CA ASN A 596 26.45 -23.35 -5.52
C ASN A 596 25.99 -23.78 -4.12
N ILE A 597 24.89 -23.21 -3.66
CA ILE A 597 24.15 -23.67 -2.47
C ILE A 597 22.93 -24.44 -2.99
N THR A 598 22.65 -25.61 -2.40
CA THR A 598 21.53 -26.45 -2.87
C THR A 598 20.17 -25.99 -2.36
N GLU A 599 20.15 -25.33 -1.22
CA GLU A 599 18.97 -24.81 -0.56
C GLU A 599 18.50 -23.53 -1.25
N GLU A 600 17.19 -23.38 -1.48
CA GLU A 600 16.61 -22.13 -2.00
C GLU A 600 16.39 -21.08 -0.90
N LYS A 601 16.20 -21.55 0.34
CA LYS A 601 15.96 -20.71 1.53
C LYS A 601 16.47 -21.42 2.78
N LEU A 602 17.00 -20.65 3.74
CA LEU A 602 17.49 -21.14 5.03
C LEU A 602 16.61 -20.62 6.18
N VAL A 603 16.12 -21.50 7.05
CA VAL A 603 15.33 -21.12 8.23
C VAL A 603 16.19 -21.29 9.48
N LEU A 604 16.38 -20.18 10.22
CA LEU A 604 17.27 -20.06 11.36
C LEU A 604 16.50 -19.68 12.63
N ASN A 605 17.06 -19.98 13.81
CA ASN A 605 16.46 -19.56 15.07
C ASN A 605 16.94 -18.13 15.42
N ASN A 606 16.02 -17.27 15.82
CA ASN A 606 16.31 -15.88 16.22
C ASN A 606 17.32 -15.77 17.39
N THR A 607 17.51 -16.81 18.21
CA THR A 607 18.52 -16.82 19.28
C THR A 607 19.96 -17.07 18.81
N GLY A 608 20.17 -17.32 17.52
CA GLY A 608 21.45 -17.78 16.99
C GLY A 608 21.62 -19.28 17.12
N GLY A 609 22.68 -19.83 16.53
CA GLY A 609 22.92 -21.27 16.55
C GLY A 609 23.95 -21.72 15.53
N SER A 610 23.96 -23.02 15.24
CA SER A 610 24.76 -23.60 14.17
C SER A 610 23.87 -24.27 13.13
N VAL A 611 24.27 -24.17 11.86
CA VAL A 611 23.52 -24.73 10.74
C VAL A 611 24.48 -25.29 9.70
N ASP A 612 24.05 -26.38 9.09
CA ASP A 612 24.71 -26.99 7.94
C ASP A 612 24.05 -26.51 6.65
N ILE A 613 24.87 -26.10 5.69
CA ILE A 613 24.47 -25.64 4.36
C ILE A 613 25.14 -26.60 3.37
N ASN A 614 24.33 -27.26 2.53
CA ASN A 614 24.84 -28.18 1.52
C ASN A 614 25.08 -27.44 0.20
N GLY A 615 25.97 -27.98 -0.62
CA GLY A 615 26.33 -27.29 -1.85
C GLY A 615 27.44 -27.95 -2.63
N SER A 616 28.02 -27.17 -3.53
CA SER A 616 29.27 -27.47 -4.21
C SER A 616 30.16 -26.25 -4.07
N PHE A 617 31.24 -26.37 -3.30
CA PHE A 617 32.04 -25.23 -2.88
C PHE A 617 33.48 -25.23 -3.43
N GLY A 618 33.81 -26.18 -4.31
CA GLY A 618 35.02 -26.15 -5.14
C GLY A 618 36.35 -26.38 -4.41
N THR A 619 36.45 -26.18 -3.10
CA THR A 619 37.68 -26.35 -2.31
C THR A 619 37.40 -26.92 -0.92
N ASN A 620 38.47 -27.36 -0.24
CA ASN A 620 38.44 -27.67 1.20
C ASN A 620 39.23 -26.65 2.03
N ASN A 621 39.81 -25.62 1.39
CA ASN A 621 40.60 -24.62 2.09
C ASN A 621 39.70 -23.60 2.80
N THR A 622 39.46 -23.83 4.10
CA THR A 622 38.60 -22.97 4.93
C THR A 622 39.12 -21.53 5.05
N SER A 623 40.40 -21.27 4.79
CA SER A 623 40.97 -19.91 4.83
C SER A 623 40.46 -19.00 3.71
N LEU A 624 39.81 -19.56 2.69
CA LEU A 624 39.23 -18.84 1.57
C LEU A 624 37.75 -18.51 1.76
N VAL A 625 37.14 -18.99 2.84
CA VAL A 625 35.69 -18.94 3.04
C VAL A 625 35.33 -17.88 4.06
N SER A 626 34.40 -17.00 3.70
CA SER A 626 33.72 -16.12 4.65
C SER A 626 32.22 -16.15 4.41
N VAL A 627 31.46 -16.00 5.49
CA VAL A 627 30.00 -16.03 5.46
C VAL A 627 29.48 -14.88 6.31
N SER A 628 28.50 -14.15 5.81
CA SER A 628 27.81 -13.12 6.58
C SER A 628 26.30 -13.18 6.32
N ILE A 629 25.50 -12.68 7.28
CA ILE A 629 24.06 -12.50 7.13
C ILE A 629 23.76 -11.02 7.33
N ASN A 630 23.26 -10.34 6.29
CA ASN A 630 23.12 -8.87 6.24
C ASN A 630 24.39 -8.14 6.74
N GLY A 631 25.56 -8.58 6.26
CA GLY A 631 26.85 -8.00 6.62
C GLY A 631 27.39 -8.40 8.02
N THR A 632 26.61 -9.12 8.84
CA THR A 632 27.09 -9.63 10.12
C THR A 632 27.84 -10.94 9.91
N ASN A 633 29.12 -10.96 10.26
CA ASN A 633 29.98 -12.14 10.05
C ASN A 633 29.48 -13.36 10.84
N CYS A 634 29.45 -14.51 10.17
CA CYS A 634 29.24 -15.83 10.76
C CYS A 634 30.58 -16.55 10.93
N LEU A 635 30.68 -17.39 11.96
CA LEU A 635 31.86 -18.22 12.16
C LEU A 635 31.74 -19.49 11.32
N VAL A 636 32.69 -19.73 10.41
CA VAL A 636 32.79 -21.01 9.69
C VAL A 636 33.43 -22.04 10.63
N THR A 637 32.67 -23.04 11.04
CA THR A 637 33.12 -24.08 11.98
C THR A 637 33.60 -25.35 11.30
N SER A 638 33.00 -25.68 10.15
CA SER A 638 33.43 -26.79 9.30
C SER A 638 33.16 -26.44 7.84
N TYR A 639 34.01 -26.92 6.94
CA TYR A 639 33.84 -26.70 5.51
C TYR A 639 34.53 -27.81 4.73
N THR A 640 33.77 -28.38 3.81
CA THR A 640 34.17 -29.43 2.87
C THR A 640 33.67 -29.02 1.48
N ASN A 641 34.10 -29.72 0.44
CA ASN A 641 33.66 -29.48 -0.93
C ASN A 641 32.13 -29.53 -1.13
N SER A 642 31.37 -30.20 -0.25
CA SER A 642 29.91 -30.34 -0.38
C SER A 642 29.08 -29.87 0.81
N LYS A 643 29.73 -29.44 1.89
CA LYS A 643 29.05 -29.09 3.15
C LYS A 643 29.79 -27.99 3.90
N LEU A 644 29.06 -26.95 4.31
CA LEU A 644 29.51 -25.80 5.08
C LEU A 644 28.72 -25.76 6.40
N THR A 645 29.41 -25.73 7.53
CA THR A 645 28.78 -25.53 8.84
C THR A 645 29.17 -24.16 9.39
N ILE A 646 28.18 -23.32 9.65
CA ILE A 646 28.38 -22.00 10.27
C ILE A 646 27.79 -21.95 11.67
N THR A 647 28.32 -21.07 12.49
CA THR A 647 27.65 -20.52 13.68
C THR A 647 27.26 -19.08 13.38
N TYR A 648 25.98 -18.77 13.57
CA TYR A 648 25.39 -17.47 13.28
C TYR A 648 24.88 -16.81 14.59
N PRO A 649 24.95 -15.47 14.68
CA PRO A 649 24.49 -14.74 15.86
C PRO A 649 22.96 -14.68 15.93
N SER A 650 22.44 -14.29 17.11
CA SER A 650 21.03 -13.96 17.27
C SER A 650 20.62 -12.77 16.41
N ASN A 651 19.40 -12.79 15.88
CA ASN A 651 18.81 -11.70 15.12
C ASN A 651 17.31 -11.57 15.45
N GLN A 652 16.66 -10.53 14.94
CA GLN A 652 15.21 -10.40 15.05
C GLN A 652 14.49 -11.39 14.12
N VAL A 653 13.26 -11.76 14.48
CA VAL A 653 12.39 -12.61 13.64
C VAL A 653 12.04 -11.86 12.35
N GLY A 654 12.14 -12.52 11.21
CA GLY A 654 11.80 -11.95 9.90
C GLY A 654 12.40 -12.69 8.70
N ASP A 655 11.93 -12.33 7.50
CA ASP A 655 12.00 -13.17 6.28
C ASP A 655 12.96 -12.62 5.21
N ASN A 656 13.51 -11.43 5.42
CA ASN A 656 14.19 -10.62 4.41
C ASN A 656 15.70 -10.50 4.66
N TYR A 657 16.32 -11.55 5.21
CA TYR A 657 17.76 -11.57 5.43
C TYR A 657 18.46 -12.26 4.25
N VAL A 658 19.67 -11.81 3.94
CA VAL A 658 20.51 -12.39 2.87
C VAL A 658 21.79 -12.93 3.50
N LEU A 659 22.01 -14.23 3.33
CA LEU A 659 23.30 -14.86 3.58
C LEU A 659 24.18 -14.69 2.35
N THR A 660 25.38 -14.16 2.53
CA THR A 660 26.41 -14.08 1.51
C THR A 660 27.54 -15.02 1.86
N LEU A 661 27.74 -16.05 1.03
CA LEU A 661 28.89 -16.95 1.08
C LEU A 661 29.92 -16.48 0.06
N ASN A 662 31.15 -16.20 0.51
CA ASN A 662 32.27 -15.85 -0.33
C ASN A 662 33.35 -16.94 -0.26
N VAL A 663 33.70 -17.53 -1.40
CA VAL A 663 34.76 -18.54 -1.52
C VAL A 663 35.85 -18.01 -2.44
N GLY A 664 36.95 -17.52 -1.86
CA GLY A 664 38.11 -16.98 -2.58
C GLY A 664 37.80 -15.80 -3.50
N GLY A 665 36.70 -15.07 -3.24
CA GLY A 665 36.20 -13.99 -4.09
C GLY A 665 34.88 -14.30 -4.78
N TYR A 666 34.53 -15.57 -4.95
CA TYR A 666 33.26 -15.99 -5.56
C TYR A 666 32.14 -15.81 -4.55
N ALA A 667 31.23 -14.85 -4.78
CA ALA A 667 30.08 -14.62 -3.91
C ALA A 667 28.80 -15.33 -4.42
N VAL A 668 28.08 -15.99 -3.52
CA VAL A 668 26.72 -16.52 -3.72
C VAL A 668 25.81 -16.08 -2.59
N ASN A 669 24.55 -15.80 -2.91
CA ASN A 669 23.56 -15.30 -1.96
C ASN A 669 22.44 -16.32 -1.73
N LEU A 670 21.89 -16.35 -0.51
CA LEU A 670 20.77 -17.21 -0.10
C LEU A 670 19.81 -16.43 0.80
N VAL A 671 18.51 -16.59 0.60
CA VAL A 671 17.48 -15.97 1.46
C VAL A 671 17.42 -16.68 2.81
N VAL A 672 17.35 -15.92 3.89
CA VAL A 672 17.29 -16.39 5.28
C VAL A 672 16.04 -15.87 5.97
N GLU A 673 15.34 -16.77 6.67
CA GLU A 673 14.25 -16.45 7.58
C GLU A 673 14.66 -16.79 9.02
N TYR A 674 14.49 -15.84 9.93
CA TYR A 674 14.61 -16.08 11.37
C TYR A 674 13.24 -16.34 11.99
N ILE A 675 13.09 -17.48 12.66
CA ILE A 675 11.89 -17.89 13.39
C ILE A 675 12.11 -17.81 14.90
N GLU A 676 11.03 -17.65 15.66
CA GLU A 676 11.08 -17.58 17.11
C GLU A 676 11.25 -18.99 17.73
N GLY A 677 12.36 -19.21 18.45
CA GLY A 677 12.45 -20.16 19.57
C GLY A 677 12.21 -21.67 19.33
N GLY A 678 12.21 -22.18 18.09
CA GLY A 678 12.05 -23.62 17.78
C GLY A 678 13.38 -24.39 17.66
N GLU A 679 13.35 -25.71 17.88
CA GLU A 679 14.48 -26.58 17.50
C GLU A 679 14.81 -26.36 16.02
N THR A 680 16.06 -25.98 15.71
CA THR A 680 16.53 -25.87 14.32
C THR A 680 16.34 -27.24 13.65
N PRO A 681 15.58 -27.35 12.55
CA PRO A 681 15.30 -28.64 11.93
C PRO A 681 16.62 -29.34 11.61
N THR A 682 16.84 -30.51 12.20
CA THR A 682 18.03 -31.31 11.93
C THR A 682 17.98 -31.77 10.46
N PRO A 683 19.06 -31.65 9.66
CA PRO A 683 19.04 -32.03 8.25
C PRO A 683 18.57 -33.48 8.09
N SER A 684 17.61 -33.69 7.18
CA SER A 684 17.01 -34.99 6.90
C SER A 684 18.10 -36.02 6.58
N THR A 685 18.38 -36.92 7.53
CA THR A 685 19.35 -37.98 7.34
C THR A 685 18.75 -39.04 6.41
N THR A 686 19.24 -39.10 5.18
CA THR A 686 18.94 -40.21 4.26
C THR A 686 19.29 -41.55 4.95
N PRO A 687 18.38 -42.54 4.99
CA PRO A 687 18.52 -43.71 5.84
C PRO A 687 19.74 -44.56 5.47
N SER A 688 20.65 -44.72 6.42
CA SER A 688 21.79 -45.63 6.35
C SER A 688 21.29 -47.07 6.37
N THR A 689 21.47 -47.78 5.26
CA THR A 689 21.13 -49.19 5.10
C THR A 689 22.02 -50.05 6.00
N THR A 690 21.43 -50.57 7.07
CA THR A 690 22.07 -51.55 7.96
C THR A 690 22.22 -52.89 7.22
N PRO A 691 23.39 -53.54 7.25
CA PRO A 691 23.66 -54.72 6.43
C PRO A 691 22.97 -55.96 7.01
N SER A 692 21.90 -56.40 6.36
CA SER A 692 21.23 -57.66 6.66
C SER A 692 21.82 -58.79 5.82
N THR A 693 22.28 -59.82 6.51
CA THR A 693 22.84 -61.09 6.03
C THR A 693 21.78 -61.98 5.38
N THR A 694 21.96 -62.47 4.14
CA THR A 694 21.68 -63.85 3.66
C THR A 694 21.98 -63.98 2.15
N PRO A 695 22.19 -65.20 1.59
CA PRO A 695 23.13 -65.45 0.51
C PRO A 695 22.49 -65.73 -0.86
N SER A 696 23.30 -65.43 -1.89
CA SER A 696 23.50 -66.17 -3.14
C SER A 696 22.30 -66.89 -3.78
N SER A 697 21.74 -66.26 -4.82
CA SER A 697 21.52 -66.90 -6.13
C SER A 697 21.08 -65.89 -7.19
N THR A 698 21.89 -65.80 -8.24
CA THR A 698 21.75 -65.19 -9.57
C THR A 698 20.66 -65.90 -10.42
N PRO A 699 20.37 -65.52 -11.69
CA PRO A 699 19.92 -64.26 -12.30
C PRO A 699 18.64 -64.44 -13.17
N THR A 700 17.87 -63.38 -13.47
CA THR A 700 17.12 -63.23 -14.76
C THR A 700 16.71 -61.76 -14.95
N GLN A 701 17.38 -61.00 -15.82
CA GLN A 701 16.81 -60.40 -17.04
C GLN A 701 15.33 -60.01 -17.01
N SER A 702 15.04 -58.71 -17.09
CA SER A 702 14.13 -58.13 -18.10
C SER A 702 14.22 -56.59 -18.14
N PRO A 703 13.79 -55.94 -19.24
CA PRO A 703 14.14 -54.56 -19.62
C PRO A 703 13.02 -53.55 -19.34
N ASP A 704 13.37 -52.29 -19.60
CA ASP A 704 12.50 -51.14 -19.98
C ASP A 704 11.40 -50.72 -19.00
N ASP A 705 11.51 -49.52 -18.42
CA ASP A 705 10.50 -48.47 -18.67
C ASP A 705 10.92 -47.08 -18.16
N ASP A 706 10.42 -46.09 -18.88
CA ASP A 706 10.71 -44.66 -18.86
C ASP A 706 10.59 -43.96 -17.50
N GLY A 707 11.65 -43.27 -17.10
CA GLY A 707 11.68 -42.34 -15.97
C GLY A 707 11.68 -40.89 -16.44
N SER A 708 10.49 -40.30 -16.56
CA SER A 708 10.25 -38.89 -16.87
C SER A 708 11.02 -37.95 -15.92
N THR A 709 11.94 -37.17 -16.47
CA THR A 709 12.63 -36.09 -15.76
C THR A 709 11.70 -34.88 -15.64
N SER A 710 11.19 -34.66 -14.43
CA SER A 710 10.53 -33.43 -14.01
C SER A 710 11.58 -32.31 -13.92
N SER A 711 11.58 -31.40 -14.90
CA SER A 711 12.34 -30.15 -14.85
C SER A 711 11.44 -29.06 -14.27
N THR A 712 11.47 -28.87 -12.96
CA THR A 712 10.88 -27.70 -12.29
C THR A 712 11.80 -26.50 -12.54
N LEU A 713 11.43 -25.67 -13.52
CA LEU A 713 12.09 -24.39 -13.81
C LEU A 713 11.90 -23.43 -12.62
N SER A 714 13.00 -22.90 -12.09
CA SER A 714 13.00 -21.91 -11.01
C SER A 714 12.59 -20.53 -11.55
N THR A 715 11.42 -20.03 -11.16
CA THR A 715 10.84 -18.78 -11.72
C THR A 715 10.94 -17.57 -10.80
N SER A 716 11.41 -17.72 -9.56
CA SER A 716 11.35 -16.65 -8.55
C SER A 716 12.44 -15.58 -8.68
N PHE A 717 13.66 -15.94 -9.08
CA PHE A 717 14.76 -14.96 -9.19
C PHE A 717 14.79 -14.21 -10.53
N TYR A 718 14.42 -14.87 -11.63
CA TYR A 718 14.43 -14.25 -12.95
C TYR A 718 13.38 -13.14 -13.10
N LEU A 719 12.26 -13.18 -12.37
CA LEU A 719 11.22 -12.16 -12.50
C LEU A 719 11.69 -10.76 -12.05
N ILE A 720 12.52 -10.67 -11.01
CA ILE A 720 13.00 -9.37 -10.50
C ILE A 720 14.03 -8.79 -11.48
N THR A 721 14.94 -9.61 -12.02
CA THR A 721 15.91 -9.15 -13.02
C THR A 721 15.23 -8.79 -14.35
N LEU A 722 14.19 -9.53 -14.77
CA LEU A 722 13.43 -9.23 -15.99
C LEU A 722 12.59 -7.95 -15.87
N LEU A 723 12.01 -7.68 -14.69
CA LEU A 723 11.29 -6.41 -14.44
C LEU A 723 12.19 -5.18 -14.57
N PHE A 724 13.46 -5.28 -14.18
CA PHE A 724 14.44 -4.21 -14.38
C PHE A 724 14.89 -4.05 -15.84
N LEU A 725 14.99 -5.15 -16.61
CA LEU A 725 15.33 -5.10 -18.04
C LEU A 725 14.22 -4.49 -18.90
N ILE A 726 12.94 -4.77 -18.59
CA ILE A 726 11.80 -4.19 -19.34
C ILE A 726 11.73 -2.68 -19.13
N GLN A 727 12.17 -2.16 -17.97
CA GLN A 727 12.14 -0.73 -17.68
C GLN A 727 13.27 0.08 -18.35
N GLN A 728 14.27 -0.58 -18.96
CA GLN A 728 15.32 0.09 -19.75
C GLN A 728 15.06 0.07 -21.27
N PHE A 729 14.15 -0.76 -21.75
CA PHE A 729 13.74 -0.78 -23.17
C PHE A 729 12.40 -0.09 -23.44
N ILE A 730 11.80 0.52 -22.42
CA ILE A 730 10.70 1.50 -22.53
C ILE A 730 11.27 2.86 -22.18
#